data_AF-A0A966UJA4-F1
#
_entry.id   AF-A0A966UJA4-F1
#
_cell.length_a   1.000
_cell.length_b   1.000
_cell.length_c   1.000
_cell.angle_alpha   90.00
_cell.angle_beta   90.00
_cell.angle_gamma   90.00
#
_symmetry.space_group_name_H-M   'P 1'
#
loop_
_entity.id
_entity.type
_entity.pdbx_description
1 polymer ?
#
loop_
_entity_poly.entity_id
_entity_poly.type
_entity_poly.pdbx_seq_one_letter_code
_entity_poly.pdbx_strand_id
1 'polypeptide(L)'
;MPESDVTGSDAPGPATTIESATSGRIDRSPFVFTIAVLIFVMRVVGPLWRAGMPSFFPDSASFLKVARLGPFSPEFWFTERPVGMPLVFWLVGFDVRWLAVVQSTAYAVAAAFLCATLLRVLSSRWLAWAASALVASIAAQPRFALWCVEALSESLGLTTSVIALAFWIAFANHPSRRMLTISSVATAAWALTRDSHGLPLMIVVMALAFGTWRLREPAMRRTALRCTLALLMTFAYVVVSQGVSNRNQYPLINNVGLRILPDASMTESFVDKGMPMSDSLLDRTGRNTWDDGEVFLNSPELESFRDWANGTGQFDQLTSLLTDAPFWIDVTQRELRGAITYDFADYDRFDVGDRLPHGLLGFSGLDSPNQMWFAVVVAIVALAGIHRSGRRRMLALVLGTGLIATLVELYASAATDAVEVQRHLVGPLFRLHLILLVIVAVAIDERLSRNRDQRPRPIVVRDSWFPTTLASGIVLSLIALFAIETRSQDFDPQYARTIIERAARFGGTYYENGIHNKGPIETFVYDSVRLFTSYSTYWFGIAAYVILISAVLAVAAATVNHVFGGHRTSMLLVGLITAVHFSLSSSDYAGVVYSRNLTTCMLALVLIITMSDRFWLHDGRSRRAWVLSFVILGLAIQTLLTTVFAASGLVVALVMLRRHESGHRRPILLGIGAMIAAVMTAPAWYLLRGGFDEFWSGWWTYASFMSKGTGRGYMEQVGLGWNTMIDYYGERPESVIVIVGFLLFAWNRWTSMTPKQRLTTMAIGAWFIGGWIELTLGQRFSSHYFSVIAVPTALMLAMIISSISNALVSVGRWTGESRNTHDRRAVHAPVLAALTLVLVTQCSTLFWDGTSRAGAFTSFSRLEQSRDAAQDGQSRTVRAILDLVSDDGDAVLAWTMYPWTYLNNERVPATRLSWKSFMLGEIYLGRTSTDYVLPDTWEWFADDMRESNPAAYLRPTETLLDTSTPFAEFVAREFVPAYESSAMEVQIRSSIWSKLLQPSDTDEPRPAPFVDESGCFRWQATVSGLDATEPFGFTFEDPDGSAETVHLSIDSERAWSSSDNVEFASSTRSSSGSTTSNAAITLLVGPRSALLVEDGVVLAGVRLDGTVRTSV
;
A
#
# COMPACT_ATOMS: atom_id res chain seq x y z
N MET A 1 6.60 -23.36 -93.78
CA MET A 1 5.26 -23.95 -93.54
C MET A 1 5.38 -24.91 -92.37
N PRO A 2 4.44 -24.95 -91.42
CA PRO A 2 3.66 -23.83 -90.84
C PRO A 2 3.53 -23.92 -89.29
N GLU A 3 2.95 -22.86 -88.68
CA GLU A 3 1.95 -22.82 -87.56
C GLU A 3 2.22 -23.54 -86.22
N SER A 4 1.74 -23.11 -85.03
CA SER A 4 1.03 -21.92 -84.52
C SER A 4 0.91 -22.05 -82.99
N ASP A 5 0.77 -20.91 -82.32
CA ASP A 5 0.25 -20.57 -80.97
C ASP A 5 -0.19 -21.66 -79.98
N VAL A 6 0.19 -21.49 -78.69
CA VAL A 6 -0.74 -21.14 -77.59
C VAL A 6 0.06 -20.59 -76.38
N THR A 7 -0.42 -19.45 -75.88
CA THR A 7 -0.02 -18.70 -74.68
C THR A 7 -0.52 -19.34 -73.38
N GLY A 8 0.22 -19.19 -72.26
CA GLY A 8 -0.24 -19.64 -70.94
C GLY A 8 0.69 -19.32 -69.77
N SER A 9 0.66 -18.06 -69.31
CA SER A 9 1.06 -17.52 -68.00
C SER A 9 1.76 -18.41 -66.96
N ASP A 10 3.09 -18.22 -66.78
CA ASP A 10 3.79 -18.55 -65.54
C ASP A 10 3.73 -17.35 -64.57
N ALA A 11 2.80 -17.41 -63.63
CA ALA A 11 2.81 -16.53 -62.46
C ALA A 11 3.83 -17.08 -61.44
N PRO A 12 4.81 -16.27 -60.97
CA PRO A 12 5.71 -16.71 -59.91
C PRO A 12 4.90 -16.92 -58.63
N GLY A 13 4.86 -18.16 -58.14
CA GLY A 13 4.26 -18.51 -56.86
C GLY A 13 4.82 -17.63 -55.73
N PRO A 14 3.99 -17.20 -54.75
CA PRO A 14 4.44 -16.35 -53.67
C PRO A 14 5.48 -17.13 -52.87
N ALA A 15 6.73 -16.69 -52.96
CA ALA A 15 7.79 -17.09 -52.05
C ALA A 15 7.30 -16.85 -50.62
N THR A 16 6.93 -17.93 -49.95
CA THR A 16 6.67 -17.94 -48.52
C THR A 16 8.01 -17.71 -47.83
N THR A 17 8.39 -16.44 -47.70
CA THR A 17 9.39 -16.00 -46.73
C THR A 17 8.90 -16.44 -45.36
N ILE A 18 9.39 -17.59 -44.91
CA ILE A 18 9.37 -17.99 -43.52
C ILE A 18 10.24 -16.94 -42.81
N GLU A 19 9.60 -15.84 -42.37
CA GLU A 19 10.16 -14.94 -41.38
C GLU A 19 10.49 -15.82 -40.18
N SER A 20 11.78 -16.14 -40.02
CA SER A 20 12.30 -16.71 -38.80
C SER A 20 11.84 -15.80 -37.67
N ALA A 21 10.87 -16.27 -36.88
CA ALA A 21 10.40 -15.59 -35.69
C ALA A 21 11.59 -15.52 -34.72
N THR A 22 12.44 -14.51 -34.88
CA THR A 22 13.48 -14.17 -33.92
C THR A 22 12.75 -13.95 -32.62
N SER A 23 12.97 -14.86 -31.66
CA SER A 23 12.37 -14.80 -30.33
C SER A 23 12.81 -13.48 -29.67
N GLY A 24 12.03 -12.42 -29.87
CA GLY A 24 12.29 -11.12 -29.30
C GLY A 24 12.29 -11.27 -27.79
N ARG A 25 13.44 -11.03 -27.14
CA ARG A 25 13.47 -10.94 -25.68
C ARG A 25 12.52 -9.82 -25.26
N ILE A 26 11.56 -10.17 -24.42
CA ILE A 26 10.63 -9.22 -23.81
C ILE A 26 11.44 -8.26 -22.94
N ASP A 27 11.35 -6.96 -23.20
CA ASP A 27 11.94 -5.93 -22.35
C ASP A 27 11.17 -5.88 -21.02
N ARG A 28 11.83 -6.32 -19.95
CA ARG A 28 11.26 -6.34 -18.59
C ARG A 28 11.43 -5.02 -17.85
N SER A 29 12.18 -4.07 -18.41
CA SER A 29 12.49 -2.81 -17.71
C SER A 29 11.27 -1.95 -17.37
N PRO A 30 10.22 -1.83 -18.20
CA PRO A 30 9.03 -1.05 -17.83
C PRO A 30 8.32 -1.64 -16.61
N PHE A 31 8.25 -2.97 -16.49
CA PHE A 31 7.67 -3.64 -15.32
C PHE A 31 8.43 -3.29 -14.04
N VAL A 32 9.76 -3.47 -14.05
CA VAL A 32 10.61 -3.21 -12.89
C VAL A 32 10.53 -1.75 -12.46
N PHE A 33 10.60 -0.81 -13.41
CA PHE A 33 10.54 0.61 -13.10
C PHE A 33 9.15 1.06 -12.63
N THR A 34 8.06 0.52 -13.20
CA THR A 34 6.71 0.79 -12.69
C THR A 34 6.56 0.30 -11.25
N ILE A 35 7.03 -0.91 -10.92
CA ILE A 35 7.01 -1.40 -9.53
C ILE A 35 7.82 -0.48 -8.62
N ALA A 36 9.04 -0.13 -9.01
CA ALA A 36 9.90 0.72 -8.20
C ALA A 36 9.26 2.09 -7.92
N VAL A 37 8.68 2.73 -8.94
CA VAL A 37 7.98 4.02 -8.80
C VAL A 37 6.79 3.90 -7.86
N LEU A 38 5.94 2.89 -8.06
CA LEU A 38 4.73 2.73 -7.27
C LEU A 38 5.05 2.38 -5.80
N ILE A 39 6.05 1.52 -5.55
CA ILE A 39 6.51 1.22 -4.19
C ILE A 39 7.11 2.47 -3.53
N PHE A 40 7.93 3.23 -4.24
CA PHE A 40 8.49 4.48 -3.72
C PHE A 40 7.40 5.47 -3.31
N VAL A 41 6.43 5.74 -4.19
CA VAL A 41 5.31 6.65 -3.88
C VAL A 41 4.46 6.13 -2.73
N MET A 42 4.19 4.81 -2.68
CA MET A 42 3.45 4.19 -1.57
C MET A 42 4.18 4.35 -0.24
N ARG A 43 5.51 4.15 -0.21
CA ARG A 43 6.35 4.32 0.99
C ARG A 43 6.40 5.75 1.49
N VAL A 44 6.55 6.71 0.57
CA VAL A 44 6.77 8.11 0.91
C VAL A 44 5.45 8.83 1.23
N VAL A 45 4.41 8.62 0.41
CA VAL A 45 3.15 9.38 0.52
C VAL A 45 2.05 8.60 1.26
N GLY A 46 2.05 7.28 1.19
CA GLY A 46 0.99 6.43 1.74
C GLY A 46 0.67 6.72 3.20
N PRO A 47 1.65 6.66 4.12
CA PRO A 47 1.42 6.92 5.55
C PRO A 47 0.93 8.34 5.85
N LEU A 48 1.32 9.31 5.03
CA LEU A 48 1.03 10.74 5.23
C LEU A 48 -0.38 11.14 4.78
N TRP A 49 -0.99 10.36 3.90
CA TRP A 49 -2.25 10.72 3.27
C TRP A 49 -3.35 11.08 4.28
N ARG A 50 -3.47 10.30 5.36
CA ARG A 50 -4.48 10.50 6.42
C ARG A 50 -4.05 11.52 7.48
N ALA A 51 -2.76 11.54 7.83
CA ALA A 51 -2.21 12.51 8.78
C ALA A 51 -2.36 13.96 8.30
N GLY A 52 -2.53 14.13 6.98
CA GLY A 52 -2.48 15.43 6.34
C GLY A 52 -1.04 15.82 6.02
N MET A 53 -0.87 16.69 5.04
CA MET A 53 0.43 17.22 4.64
C MET A 53 0.39 18.74 4.78
N PRO A 54 0.38 19.26 6.03
CA PRO A 54 0.39 20.71 6.24
C PRO A 54 1.72 21.29 5.76
N SER A 55 1.69 22.54 5.33
CA SER A 55 2.86 23.30 4.93
C SER A 55 3.55 23.87 6.17
N PHE A 56 4.77 23.42 6.48
CA PHE A 56 5.50 23.86 7.67
C PHE A 56 6.47 25.03 7.42
N PHE A 57 7.01 25.13 6.21
CA PHE A 57 8.04 26.13 5.92
C PHE A 57 7.46 27.48 5.46
N PRO A 58 8.03 28.62 5.92
CA PRO A 58 7.65 29.94 5.43
C PRO A 58 7.72 30.07 3.90
N ASP A 59 8.70 29.41 3.28
CA ASP A 59 8.86 29.34 1.83
C ASP A 59 7.65 28.73 1.13
N SER A 60 7.11 27.64 1.68
CA SER A 60 5.94 26.95 1.15
C SER A 60 4.70 27.86 1.15
N ALA A 61 4.52 28.66 2.22
CA ALA A 61 3.45 29.65 2.28
C ALA A 61 3.63 30.76 1.23
N SER A 62 4.87 31.21 0.99
CA SER A 62 5.20 32.18 -0.04
C SER A 62 4.94 31.63 -1.46
N PHE A 63 5.34 30.39 -1.76
CA PHE A 63 5.01 29.76 -3.04
C PHE A 63 3.50 29.65 -3.27
N LEU A 64 2.73 29.31 -2.22
CA LEU A 64 1.27 29.24 -2.28
C LEU A 64 0.64 30.62 -2.52
N LYS A 65 1.16 31.68 -1.88
CA LYS A 65 0.74 33.07 -2.10
C LYS A 65 0.94 33.47 -3.56
N VAL A 66 2.10 33.17 -4.14
CA VAL A 66 2.38 33.42 -5.56
C VAL A 66 1.48 32.59 -6.48
N ALA A 67 1.25 31.32 -6.16
CA ALA A 67 0.39 30.44 -6.95
C ALA A 67 -1.05 30.97 -7.07
N ARG A 68 -1.56 31.61 -6.01
CA ARG A 68 -2.91 32.22 -5.98
C ARG A 68 -3.08 33.41 -6.93
N LEU A 69 -1.99 34.05 -7.35
CA LEU A 69 -2.03 35.09 -8.39
C LEU A 69 -2.38 34.49 -9.77
N GLY A 70 -1.98 33.24 -10.00
CA GLY A 70 -2.22 32.50 -11.24
C GLY A 70 -1.35 32.95 -12.43
N PRO A 71 -1.04 32.07 -13.39
CA PRO A 71 -0.10 32.35 -14.48
C PRO A 71 -0.59 33.42 -15.48
N PHE A 72 -1.86 33.82 -15.40
CA PHE A 72 -2.44 34.86 -16.23
C PHE A 72 -2.26 36.28 -15.65
N SER A 73 -1.84 36.40 -14.39
CA SER A 73 -1.46 37.69 -13.80
C SER A 73 0.01 37.99 -14.13
N PRO A 74 0.36 39.22 -14.57
CA PRO A 74 1.76 39.63 -14.71
C PRO A 74 2.56 39.49 -13.41
N GLU A 75 1.92 39.72 -12.26
CA GLU A 75 2.58 39.64 -10.94
C GLU A 75 3.10 38.24 -10.63
N PHE A 76 2.43 37.19 -11.11
CA PHE A 76 2.89 35.81 -10.96
C PHE A 76 4.32 35.61 -11.48
N TRP A 77 4.68 36.32 -12.55
CA TRP A 77 5.98 36.15 -13.23
C TRP A 77 7.11 36.96 -12.60
N PHE A 78 6.82 38.00 -11.83
CA PHE A 78 7.81 38.97 -11.35
C PHE A 78 7.73 39.26 -9.84
N THR A 79 7.09 38.38 -9.06
CA THR A 79 6.94 38.51 -7.60
C THR A 79 8.09 37.83 -6.83
N GLU A 80 7.94 37.61 -5.52
CA GLU A 80 8.97 37.16 -4.57
C GLU A 80 9.53 35.73 -4.80
N ARG A 81 8.96 34.90 -5.70
CA ARG A 81 9.42 33.51 -5.94
C ARG A 81 9.56 33.14 -7.42
N PRO A 82 10.49 32.23 -7.78
CA PRO A 82 10.56 31.62 -9.10
C PRO A 82 9.27 30.88 -9.46
N VAL A 83 8.86 30.96 -10.73
CA VAL A 83 7.54 30.53 -11.21
C VAL A 83 7.32 29.01 -11.26
N GLY A 84 8.38 28.21 -11.23
CA GLY A 84 8.28 26.75 -11.37
C GLY A 84 7.38 26.10 -10.32
N MET A 85 7.64 26.35 -9.03
CA MET A 85 6.85 25.78 -7.93
C MET A 85 5.41 26.34 -7.87
N PRO A 86 5.18 27.66 -7.95
CA PRO A 86 3.84 28.24 -8.02
C PRO A 86 2.97 27.69 -9.14
N LEU A 87 3.55 27.40 -10.32
CA LEU A 87 2.82 26.82 -11.44
C LEU A 87 2.32 25.41 -11.11
N VAL A 88 3.13 24.58 -10.45
CA VAL A 88 2.71 23.23 -10.03
C VAL A 88 1.62 23.32 -8.97
N PHE A 89 1.76 24.22 -7.98
CA PHE A 89 0.72 24.49 -6.98
C PHE A 89 -0.62 24.90 -7.62
N TRP A 90 -0.57 25.77 -8.63
CA TRP A 90 -1.76 26.19 -9.37
C TRP A 90 -2.41 25.01 -10.13
N LEU A 91 -1.59 24.14 -10.76
CA LEU A 91 -2.08 22.97 -11.50
C LEU A 91 -2.76 21.92 -10.61
N VAL A 92 -2.37 21.81 -9.35
CA VAL A 92 -2.98 20.87 -8.38
C VAL A 92 -4.08 21.51 -7.53
N GLY A 93 -4.55 22.71 -7.90
CA GLY A 93 -5.65 23.37 -7.21
C GLY A 93 -5.31 23.83 -5.78
N PHE A 94 -4.05 24.17 -5.53
CA PHE A 94 -3.56 24.67 -4.24
C PHE A 94 -3.55 23.64 -3.09
N ASP A 95 -3.76 22.35 -3.38
CA ASP A 95 -3.77 21.27 -2.40
C ASP A 95 -2.35 20.68 -2.23
N VAL A 96 -1.80 20.82 -1.01
CA VAL A 96 -0.47 20.33 -0.66
C VAL A 96 -0.39 18.79 -0.73
N ARG A 97 -1.49 18.08 -0.47
CA ARG A 97 -1.52 16.60 -0.56
C ARG A 97 -1.31 16.16 -2.00
N TRP A 98 -2.01 16.79 -2.93
CA TRP A 98 -1.86 16.51 -4.36
C TRP A 98 -0.51 16.98 -4.89
N LEU A 99 0.01 18.10 -4.37
CA LEU A 99 1.37 18.54 -4.67
C LEU A 99 2.40 17.45 -4.32
N ALA A 100 2.37 16.93 -3.10
CA ALA A 100 3.29 15.88 -2.65
C ALA A 100 3.16 14.59 -3.49
N VAL A 101 1.94 14.15 -3.80
CA VAL A 101 1.70 13.00 -4.72
C VAL A 101 2.35 13.25 -6.09
N VAL A 102 2.10 14.42 -6.68
CA VAL A 102 2.62 14.78 -8.01
C VAL A 102 4.13 14.90 -7.99
N GLN A 103 4.71 15.55 -6.98
CA GLN A 103 6.16 15.72 -6.83
C GLN A 103 6.87 14.40 -6.59
N SER A 104 6.41 13.60 -5.62
CA SER A 104 6.96 12.26 -5.33
C SER A 104 6.89 11.34 -6.55
N THR A 105 5.77 11.36 -7.27
CA THR A 105 5.61 10.57 -8.51
C THR A 105 6.55 11.07 -9.60
N ALA A 106 6.61 12.39 -9.83
CA ALA A 106 7.47 12.97 -10.85
C ALA A 106 8.96 12.70 -10.56
N TYR A 107 9.36 12.78 -9.29
CA TYR A 107 10.71 12.46 -8.82
C TYR A 107 11.08 11.00 -9.13
N ALA A 108 10.24 10.05 -8.72
CA ALA A 108 10.47 8.63 -8.97
C ALA A 108 10.47 8.29 -10.47
N VAL A 109 9.56 8.90 -11.24
CA VAL A 109 9.51 8.74 -12.71
C VAL A 109 10.75 9.34 -13.37
N ALA A 110 11.29 10.45 -12.87
CA ALA A 110 12.52 11.04 -13.37
C ALA A 110 13.71 10.09 -13.19
N ALA A 111 13.86 9.50 -12.00
CA ALA A 111 14.89 8.49 -11.74
C ALA A 111 14.72 7.26 -12.65
N ALA A 112 13.50 6.73 -12.77
CA ALA A 112 13.18 5.63 -13.68
C ALA A 112 13.49 5.96 -15.15
N PHE A 113 13.24 7.21 -15.57
CA PHE A 113 13.55 7.68 -16.92
C PHE A 113 15.06 7.74 -17.18
N LEU A 114 15.85 8.17 -16.20
CA LEU A 114 17.31 8.10 -16.27
C LEU A 114 17.79 6.65 -16.37
N CYS A 115 17.27 5.72 -15.55
CA CYS A 115 17.58 4.30 -15.63
C CYS A 115 17.24 3.68 -17.00
N ALA A 116 16.04 4.00 -17.53
CA ALA A 116 15.63 3.57 -18.87
C ALA A 116 16.55 4.14 -19.97
N THR A 117 17.05 5.36 -19.78
CA THR A 117 18.03 5.97 -20.69
C THR A 117 19.37 5.24 -20.61
N LEU A 118 19.85 4.89 -19.41
CA LEU A 118 21.09 4.11 -19.24
C LEU A 118 21.01 2.72 -19.88
N LEU A 119 19.87 2.04 -19.77
CA LEU A 119 19.63 0.77 -20.48
C LEU A 119 19.68 0.90 -22.00
N ARG A 120 19.48 2.09 -22.56
CA ARG A 120 19.58 2.33 -24.01
C ARG A 120 20.99 2.75 -24.43
N VAL A 121 21.69 3.48 -23.57
CA VAL A 121 23.01 4.06 -23.85
C VAL A 121 24.13 3.04 -23.63
N LEU A 122 24.05 2.26 -22.55
CA LEU A 122 25.08 1.30 -22.18
C LEU A 122 24.90 -0.01 -22.96
N SER A 123 25.99 -0.50 -23.54
CA SER A 123 26.00 -1.72 -24.34
C SER A 123 25.93 -2.97 -23.46
N SER A 124 26.56 -2.93 -22.30
CA SER A 124 26.57 -4.00 -21.30
C SER A 124 25.32 -3.96 -20.42
N ARG A 125 24.48 -4.99 -20.53
CA ARG A 125 23.19 -5.05 -19.80
C ARG A 125 23.37 -5.18 -18.28
N TRP A 126 24.34 -5.95 -17.82
CA TRP A 126 24.60 -6.08 -16.38
C TRP A 126 25.06 -4.75 -15.80
N LEU A 127 25.93 -4.02 -16.51
CA LEU A 127 26.43 -2.72 -16.09
C LEU A 127 25.33 -1.68 -16.10
N ALA A 128 24.45 -1.72 -17.09
CA ALA A 128 23.29 -0.84 -17.17
C ALA A 128 22.30 -1.07 -16.01
N TRP A 129 22.04 -2.32 -15.63
CA TRP A 129 21.23 -2.65 -14.46
C TRP A 129 21.94 -2.28 -13.14
N ALA A 130 23.25 -2.48 -13.03
CA ALA A 130 24.02 -2.07 -11.86
C ALA A 130 24.01 -0.53 -11.70
N ALA A 131 24.24 0.21 -12.78
CA ALA A 131 24.13 1.68 -12.77
C ALA A 131 22.71 2.14 -12.45
N SER A 132 21.67 1.47 -12.98
CA SER A 132 20.27 1.78 -12.65
C SER A 132 19.96 1.52 -11.18
N ALA A 133 20.47 0.43 -10.61
CA ALA A 133 20.32 0.13 -9.19
C ALA A 133 20.98 1.22 -8.33
N LEU A 134 22.19 1.65 -8.67
CA LEU A 134 22.89 2.74 -7.96
C LEU A 134 22.18 4.09 -8.10
N VAL A 135 21.63 4.42 -9.28
CA VAL A 135 20.77 5.62 -9.46
C VAL A 135 19.55 5.54 -8.55
N ALA A 136 18.87 4.39 -8.52
CA ALA A 136 17.71 4.19 -7.65
C ALA A 136 18.09 4.24 -6.16
N SER A 137 19.24 3.69 -5.77
CA SER A 137 19.77 3.80 -4.41
C SER A 137 19.99 5.25 -4.01
N ILE A 138 20.67 6.04 -4.84
CA ILE A 138 20.90 7.47 -4.57
C ILE A 138 19.56 8.21 -4.49
N ALA A 139 18.65 7.98 -5.43
CA ALA A 139 17.34 8.63 -5.41
C ALA A 139 16.47 8.24 -4.19
N ALA A 140 16.64 7.04 -3.65
CA ALA A 140 15.90 6.57 -2.48
C ALA A 140 16.55 6.95 -1.14
N GLN A 141 17.75 7.55 -1.13
CA GLN A 141 18.39 7.97 0.12
C GLN A 141 17.55 9.06 0.80
N PRO A 142 17.31 8.98 2.13
CA PRO A 142 16.53 9.95 2.88
C PRO A 142 16.89 11.41 2.57
N ARG A 143 18.19 11.74 2.59
CA ARG A 143 18.73 13.08 2.31
C ARG A 143 18.29 13.70 0.98
N PHE A 144 17.87 12.89 -0.01
CA PHE A 144 17.35 13.36 -1.30
C PHE A 144 15.86 13.10 -1.46
N ALA A 145 15.37 11.98 -0.92
CA ALA A 145 14.00 11.55 -1.10
C ALA A 145 13.00 12.35 -0.25
N LEU A 146 13.35 12.79 0.97
CA LEU A 146 12.44 13.55 1.83
C LEU A 146 11.93 14.83 1.15
N TRP A 147 12.76 15.44 0.30
CA TRP A 147 12.38 16.66 -0.42
C TRP A 147 11.18 16.45 -1.33
N CYS A 148 10.90 15.23 -1.80
CA CYS A 148 9.78 15.01 -2.72
C CYS A 148 8.39 15.09 -2.08
N VAL A 149 8.30 15.22 -0.75
CA VAL A 149 7.06 15.56 -0.02
C VAL A 149 7.04 16.99 0.50
N GLU A 150 8.20 17.64 0.57
CA GLU A 150 8.31 19.03 1.01
C GLU A 150 7.95 19.99 -0.12
N ALA A 151 7.11 20.99 0.19
CA ALA A 151 6.61 21.97 -0.78
C ALA A 151 7.62 23.10 -1.09
N LEU A 152 8.87 22.70 -1.37
CA LEU A 152 10.01 23.59 -1.58
C LEU A 152 10.53 23.53 -3.03
N SER A 153 11.35 24.51 -3.41
CA SER A 153 11.89 24.57 -4.78
C SER A 153 13.01 23.56 -5.04
N GLU A 154 13.68 23.08 -3.99
CA GLU A 154 14.59 21.94 -4.02
C GLU A 154 13.92 20.72 -4.64
N SER A 155 12.69 20.42 -4.22
CA SER A 155 11.90 19.25 -4.60
C SER A 155 11.68 19.15 -6.12
N LEU A 156 11.22 20.26 -6.72
CA LEU A 156 11.01 20.34 -8.17
C LEU A 156 12.34 20.50 -8.91
N GLY A 157 13.33 21.17 -8.32
CA GLY A 157 14.67 21.33 -8.86
C GLY A 157 15.39 19.98 -9.05
N LEU A 158 15.37 19.13 -8.04
CA LEU A 158 15.91 17.76 -8.11
C LEU A 158 15.26 16.98 -9.24
N THR A 159 13.92 16.94 -9.27
CA THR A 159 13.13 16.21 -10.27
C THR A 159 13.42 16.66 -11.71
N THR A 160 13.30 17.96 -11.97
CA THR A 160 13.48 18.53 -13.32
C THR A 160 14.93 18.43 -13.79
N SER A 161 15.90 18.47 -12.88
CA SER A 161 17.30 18.30 -13.23
C SER A 161 17.64 16.89 -13.73
N VAL A 162 17.05 15.85 -13.12
CA VAL A 162 17.22 14.46 -13.57
C VAL A 162 16.59 14.25 -14.94
N ILE A 163 15.41 14.84 -15.17
CA ILE A 163 14.74 14.80 -16.47
C ILE A 163 15.62 15.46 -17.54
N ALA A 164 16.15 16.66 -17.26
CA ALA A 164 17.05 17.37 -18.16
C ALA A 164 18.31 16.55 -18.47
N LEU A 165 18.96 15.98 -17.45
CA LEU A 165 20.13 15.11 -17.60
C LEU A 165 19.84 13.90 -18.49
N ALA A 166 18.73 13.19 -18.23
CA ALA A 166 18.33 12.03 -19.01
C ALA A 166 18.07 12.38 -20.49
N PHE A 167 17.39 13.51 -20.77
CA PHE A 167 17.16 13.95 -22.15
C PHE A 167 18.46 14.36 -22.85
N TRP A 168 19.38 15.04 -22.17
CA TRP A 168 20.68 15.39 -22.74
C TRP A 168 21.53 14.16 -23.05
N ILE A 169 21.53 13.15 -22.17
CA ILE A 169 22.18 11.85 -22.43
C ILE A 169 21.54 11.15 -23.63
N ALA A 170 20.20 11.13 -23.70
CA ALA A 170 19.48 10.52 -24.82
C ALA A 170 19.77 11.23 -26.15
N PHE A 171 19.81 12.57 -26.14
CA PHE A 171 20.22 13.39 -27.28
C PHE A 171 21.66 13.08 -27.70
N ALA A 172 22.59 12.97 -26.75
CA ALA A 172 23.99 12.67 -27.07
C ALA A 172 24.18 11.30 -27.73
N ASN A 173 23.34 10.32 -27.37
CA ASN A 173 23.36 8.98 -27.94
C ASN A 173 22.66 8.92 -29.31
N HIS A 174 21.54 9.64 -29.47
CA HIS A 174 20.80 9.73 -30.74
C HIS A 174 20.42 11.19 -31.06
N PRO A 175 21.35 11.96 -31.64
CA PRO A 175 21.13 13.37 -31.94
C PRO A 175 19.97 13.54 -32.92
N SER A 176 18.93 14.24 -32.50
CA SER A 176 17.78 14.58 -33.34
C SER A 176 17.22 15.94 -32.95
N ARG A 177 16.58 16.63 -33.90
CA ARG A 177 15.94 17.94 -33.66
C ARG A 177 14.94 17.87 -32.50
N ARG A 178 14.14 16.81 -32.47
CA ARG A 178 13.15 16.58 -31.41
C ARG A 178 13.81 16.41 -30.04
N MET A 179 14.84 15.57 -29.94
CA MET A 179 15.53 15.37 -28.65
C MET A 179 16.25 16.64 -28.18
N LEU A 180 16.84 17.41 -29.10
CA LEU A 180 17.46 18.69 -28.76
C LEU A 180 16.42 19.67 -28.18
N THR A 181 15.28 19.84 -28.87
CA THR A 181 14.20 20.70 -28.39
C THR A 181 13.67 20.26 -27.03
N ILE A 182 13.41 18.97 -26.84
CA ILE A 182 12.91 18.45 -25.55
C ILE A 182 13.95 18.64 -24.44
N SER A 183 15.23 18.40 -24.72
CA SER A 183 16.32 18.63 -23.75
C SER A 183 16.39 20.09 -23.32
N SER A 184 16.27 21.03 -24.27
CA SER A 184 16.24 22.47 -23.97
C SER A 184 14.99 22.87 -23.18
N VAL A 185 13.80 22.33 -23.51
CA VAL A 185 12.58 22.61 -22.73
C VAL A 185 12.72 22.08 -21.30
N ALA A 186 13.28 20.87 -21.11
CA ALA A 186 13.53 20.32 -19.78
C ALA A 186 14.54 21.16 -18.99
N THR A 187 15.61 21.65 -19.63
CA THR A 187 16.58 22.57 -19.01
C THR A 187 15.96 23.92 -18.66
N ALA A 188 15.07 24.47 -19.50
CA ALA A 188 14.34 25.70 -19.20
C ALA A 188 13.40 25.49 -18.00
N ALA A 189 12.64 24.39 -17.99
CA ALA A 189 11.76 24.06 -16.87
C ALA A 189 12.54 23.94 -15.55
N TRP A 190 13.72 23.30 -15.59
CA TRP A 190 14.63 23.24 -14.45
C TRP A 190 15.14 24.62 -14.03
N ALA A 191 15.56 25.47 -14.97
CA ALA A 191 16.03 26.82 -14.64
C ALA A 191 14.94 27.72 -14.03
N LEU A 192 13.67 27.46 -14.31
CA LEU A 192 12.54 28.22 -13.76
C LEU A 192 12.15 27.81 -12.33
N THR A 193 12.74 26.74 -11.77
CA THR A 193 12.41 26.31 -10.40
C THR A 193 13.15 27.11 -9.33
N ARG A 194 14.39 27.56 -9.61
CA ARG A 194 15.26 28.26 -8.68
C ARG A 194 16.14 29.26 -9.39
N ASP A 195 16.38 30.37 -8.71
CA ASP A 195 17.21 31.47 -9.18
C ASP A 195 18.69 31.09 -9.35
N SER A 196 19.22 30.24 -8.46
CA SER A 196 20.58 29.72 -8.52
C SER A 196 20.87 28.86 -9.77
N HIS A 197 19.83 28.38 -10.47
CA HIS A 197 20.00 27.64 -11.71
C HIS A 197 20.40 28.52 -12.91
N GLY A 198 20.36 29.86 -12.77
CA GLY A 198 20.75 30.78 -13.84
C GLY A 198 22.21 30.64 -14.29
N LEU A 199 23.14 30.52 -13.34
CA LEU A 199 24.58 30.35 -13.63
C LEU A 199 24.90 29.04 -14.39
N PRO A 200 24.48 27.85 -13.93
CA PRO A 200 24.71 26.63 -14.68
C PRO A 200 23.94 26.59 -16.01
N LEU A 201 22.78 27.24 -16.11
CA LEU A 201 22.08 27.42 -17.40
C LEU A 201 22.98 28.16 -18.41
N MET A 202 23.69 29.21 -17.99
CA MET A 202 24.60 29.95 -18.88
C MET A 202 25.73 29.05 -19.42
N ILE A 203 26.27 28.13 -18.61
CA ILE A 203 27.25 27.13 -19.05
C ILE A 203 26.67 26.25 -20.18
N VAL A 204 25.41 25.81 -20.04
CA VAL A 204 24.71 25.03 -21.07
C VAL A 204 24.47 25.87 -22.33
N VAL A 205 24.07 27.13 -22.19
CA VAL A 205 23.86 28.07 -23.31
C VAL A 205 25.15 28.26 -24.10
N MET A 206 26.28 28.50 -23.42
CA MET A 206 27.58 28.67 -24.06
C MET A 206 28.03 27.39 -24.79
N ALA A 207 27.88 26.23 -24.16
CA ALA A 207 28.19 24.95 -24.79
C ALA A 207 27.32 24.68 -26.02
N LEU A 208 26.02 24.98 -25.95
CA LEU A 208 25.09 24.81 -27.06
C LEU A 208 25.36 25.81 -28.19
N ALA A 209 25.69 27.07 -27.89
CA ALA A 209 26.07 28.08 -28.87
C ALA A 209 27.34 27.66 -29.62
N PHE A 210 28.36 27.22 -28.89
CA PHE A 210 29.60 26.69 -29.47
C PHE A 210 29.33 25.43 -30.33
N GLY A 211 28.51 24.51 -29.84
CA GLY A 211 28.07 23.34 -30.58
C GLY A 211 27.34 23.72 -31.87
N THR A 212 26.43 24.69 -31.81
CA THR A 212 25.66 25.22 -32.95
C THR A 212 26.58 25.75 -34.06
N TRP A 213 27.66 26.44 -33.69
CA TRP A 213 28.65 26.93 -34.65
C TRP A 213 29.40 25.80 -35.38
N ARG A 214 29.56 24.63 -34.72
CA ARG A 214 30.22 23.45 -35.29
C ARG A 214 29.29 22.54 -36.12
N LEU A 215 27.97 22.72 -36.03
CA LEU A 215 27.00 21.90 -36.76
C LEU A 215 27.01 22.21 -38.26
N ARG A 216 27.21 21.18 -39.09
CA ARG A 216 27.18 21.29 -40.55
C ARG A 216 25.77 21.15 -41.15
N GLU A 217 24.89 20.38 -40.50
CA GLU A 217 23.54 20.15 -40.99
C GLU A 217 22.64 21.39 -40.77
N PRO A 218 22.10 22.02 -41.82
CA PRO A 218 21.37 23.29 -41.70
C PRO A 218 20.12 23.18 -40.83
N ALA A 219 19.39 22.08 -40.91
CA ALA A 219 18.15 21.88 -40.15
C ALA A 219 18.44 21.76 -38.65
N MET A 220 19.42 20.94 -38.27
CA MET A 220 19.87 20.82 -36.88
C MET A 220 20.42 22.14 -36.36
N ARG A 221 21.24 22.84 -37.16
CA ARG A 221 21.81 24.14 -36.79
C ARG A 221 20.73 25.19 -36.50
N ARG A 222 19.68 25.27 -37.32
CA ARG A 222 18.55 26.18 -37.08
C ARG A 222 17.79 25.81 -35.80
N THR A 223 17.55 24.52 -35.56
CA THR A 223 16.91 24.07 -34.30
C THR A 223 17.79 24.39 -33.10
N ALA A 224 19.09 24.14 -33.17
CA ALA A 224 20.04 24.44 -32.12
C ALA A 224 20.10 25.94 -31.82
N LEU A 225 20.12 26.80 -32.84
CA LEU A 225 20.05 28.26 -32.68
C LEU A 225 18.76 28.70 -31.98
N ARG A 226 17.60 28.13 -32.35
CA ARG A 226 16.32 28.40 -31.67
C ARG A 226 16.36 27.96 -30.21
N CYS A 227 16.94 26.80 -29.93
CA CYS A 227 17.11 26.29 -28.58
C CYS A 227 18.08 27.16 -27.74
N THR A 228 19.20 27.59 -28.31
CA THR A 228 20.13 28.55 -27.67
C THR A 228 19.42 29.85 -27.34
N LEU A 229 18.68 30.42 -28.31
CA LEU A 229 17.94 31.66 -28.10
C LEU A 229 16.86 31.48 -27.03
N ALA A 230 16.11 30.38 -27.05
CA ALA A 230 15.09 30.10 -26.03
C ALA A 230 15.70 30.00 -24.62
N LEU A 231 16.81 29.25 -24.46
CA LEU A 231 17.51 29.15 -23.18
C LEU A 231 18.14 30.47 -22.74
N LEU A 232 18.64 31.28 -23.67
CA LEU A 232 19.13 32.63 -23.38
C LEU A 232 17.99 33.55 -22.91
N MET A 233 16.80 33.44 -23.53
CA MET A 233 15.61 34.16 -23.06
C MET A 233 15.15 33.69 -21.68
N THR A 234 15.24 32.38 -21.39
CA THR A 234 14.99 31.87 -20.04
C THR A 234 15.99 32.43 -19.03
N PHE A 235 17.28 32.45 -19.37
CA PHE A 235 18.32 33.06 -18.52
C PHE A 235 18.05 34.55 -18.29
N ALA A 236 17.76 35.30 -19.36
CA ALA A 236 17.44 36.72 -19.28
C ALA A 236 16.20 36.96 -18.40
N TYR A 237 15.15 36.14 -18.54
CA TYR A 237 13.98 36.20 -17.68
C TYR A 237 14.34 35.95 -16.22
N VAL A 238 15.13 34.91 -15.91
CA VAL A 238 15.55 34.60 -14.54
C VAL A 238 16.27 35.80 -13.93
N VAL A 239 17.28 36.36 -14.63
CA VAL A 239 18.04 37.54 -14.18
C VAL A 239 17.14 38.78 -14.00
N VAL A 240 16.27 39.08 -14.97
CA VAL A 240 15.36 40.23 -14.89
C VAL A 240 14.38 40.05 -13.75
N SER A 241 13.81 38.85 -13.59
CA SER A 241 12.85 38.57 -12.52
C SER A 241 13.49 38.72 -11.14
N GLN A 242 14.74 38.26 -10.96
CA GLN A 242 15.51 38.44 -9.73
C GLN A 242 15.72 39.91 -9.40
N GLY A 243 16.13 40.72 -10.39
CA GLY A 243 16.36 42.14 -10.20
C GLY A 243 15.08 42.92 -9.89
N VAL A 244 13.99 42.65 -10.61
CA VAL A 244 12.70 43.34 -10.39
C VAL A 244 12.11 43.04 -9.01
N SER A 245 12.30 41.81 -8.52
CA SER A 245 11.71 41.35 -7.25
C SER A 245 12.68 41.36 -6.08
N ASN A 246 13.92 41.84 -6.27
CA ASN A 246 14.99 41.86 -5.29
C ASN A 246 15.23 40.49 -4.60
N ARG A 247 15.02 39.37 -5.30
CA ARG A 247 15.15 38.01 -4.72
C ARG A 247 16.56 37.69 -4.21
N ASN A 248 17.58 38.37 -4.72
CA ASN A 248 18.98 38.20 -4.28
C ASN A 248 19.36 39.11 -3.11
N GLN A 249 18.44 39.93 -2.59
CA GLN A 249 18.71 40.83 -1.47
C GLN A 249 19.09 40.06 -0.20
N TYR A 250 18.29 39.07 0.22
CA TYR A 250 18.57 38.32 1.46
C TYR A 250 19.89 37.55 1.40
N PRO A 251 20.20 36.77 0.33
CA PRO A 251 21.49 36.08 0.26
C PRO A 251 22.69 37.03 0.29
N LEU A 252 22.58 38.19 -0.38
CA LEU A 252 23.63 39.22 -0.35
C LEU A 252 23.84 39.76 1.07
N ILE A 253 22.78 40.21 1.73
CA ILE A 253 22.83 40.77 3.08
C ILE A 253 23.40 39.75 4.06
N ASN A 254 22.96 38.50 3.98
CA ASN A 254 23.45 37.42 4.82
C ASN A 254 24.96 37.18 4.61
N ASN A 255 25.46 37.20 3.36
CA ASN A 255 26.90 37.11 3.12
C ASN A 255 27.64 38.32 3.68
N VAL A 256 27.07 39.53 3.55
CA VAL A 256 27.70 40.74 4.10
C VAL A 256 27.90 40.58 5.61
N GLY A 257 26.83 40.27 6.33
CA GLY A 257 26.88 40.09 7.79
C GLY A 257 27.76 38.93 8.24
N LEU A 258 27.63 37.75 7.62
CA LEU A 258 28.26 36.51 8.11
C LEU A 258 29.65 36.21 7.54
N ARG A 259 30.01 36.76 6.37
CA ARG A 259 31.23 36.37 5.66
C ARG A 259 32.11 37.54 5.22
N ILE A 260 31.52 38.65 4.77
CA ILE A 260 32.30 39.80 4.27
C ILE A 260 32.75 40.67 5.44
N LEU A 261 31.84 41.19 6.26
CA LEU A 261 32.18 42.07 7.40
C LEU A 261 33.16 41.42 8.39
N PRO A 262 33.07 40.11 8.71
CA PRO A 262 34.04 39.47 9.60
C PRO A 262 35.45 39.34 9.01
N ASP A 263 35.61 39.44 7.69
CA ASP A 263 36.89 39.34 7.00
C ASP A 263 37.34 40.74 6.52
N ALA A 264 38.42 41.26 7.10
CA ALA A 264 38.88 42.61 6.82
C ALA A 264 39.22 42.84 5.33
N SER A 265 39.78 41.82 4.66
CA SER A 265 40.17 41.93 3.25
C SER A 265 38.96 41.94 2.32
N MET A 266 37.95 41.13 2.63
CA MET A 266 36.70 41.13 1.88
C MET A 266 35.88 42.39 2.15
N THR A 267 35.88 42.88 3.38
CA THR A 267 35.25 44.16 3.73
C THR A 267 35.85 45.30 2.91
N GLU A 268 37.16 45.44 2.89
CA GLU A 268 37.86 46.46 2.10
C GLU A 268 37.51 46.33 0.60
N SER A 269 37.56 45.11 0.05
CA SER A 269 37.17 44.84 -1.35
C SER A 269 35.74 45.26 -1.68
N PHE A 270 34.79 45.07 -0.78
CA PHE A 270 33.39 45.47 -0.99
C PHE A 270 33.16 46.97 -0.78
N VAL A 271 33.89 47.60 0.14
CA VAL A 271 33.89 49.05 0.32
C VAL A 271 34.44 49.75 -0.93
N ASP A 272 35.52 49.22 -1.51
CA ASP A 272 36.09 49.71 -2.78
C ASP A 272 35.11 49.60 -3.95
N LYS A 273 34.20 48.62 -3.91
CA LYS A 273 33.10 48.44 -4.88
C LYS A 273 31.88 49.30 -4.56
N GLY A 274 31.92 50.12 -3.51
CA GLY A 274 30.88 51.09 -3.17
C GLY A 274 29.90 50.64 -2.08
N MET A 275 30.20 49.58 -1.33
CA MET A 275 29.42 49.21 -0.15
C MET A 275 29.52 50.33 0.91
N PRO A 276 28.39 50.95 1.32
CA PRO A 276 28.42 52.02 2.30
C PRO A 276 28.68 51.46 3.70
N MET A 277 29.56 52.11 4.45
CA MET A 277 29.90 51.75 5.83
C MET A 277 29.24 52.69 6.82
N SER A 278 28.62 52.12 7.85
CA SER A 278 28.09 52.84 9.01
C SER A 278 28.34 52.02 10.28
N ASP A 279 28.33 52.68 11.44
CA ASP A 279 28.45 52.00 12.74
C ASP A 279 27.34 50.95 12.90
N SER A 280 26.11 51.28 12.46
CA SER A 280 24.98 50.35 12.47
C SER A 280 25.21 49.11 11.60
N LEU A 281 25.92 49.21 10.48
CA LEU A 281 26.27 48.04 9.65
C LEU A 281 27.38 47.21 10.29
N LEU A 282 28.41 47.87 10.84
CA LEU A 282 29.49 47.20 11.57
C LEU A 282 28.97 46.44 12.80
N ASP A 283 27.98 46.98 13.50
CA ASP A 283 27.28 46.33 14.62
C ASP A 283 26.53 45.05 14.21
N ARG A 284 26.41 44.75 12.90
CA ARG A 284 25.84 43.51 12.37
C ARG A 284 26.89 42.48 11.93
N THR A 285 28.16 42.73 12.17
CA THR A 285 29.23 41.75 11.92
C THR A 285 28.92 40.43 12.63
N GLY A 286 28.91 39.33 11.88
CA GLY A 286 28.57 38.00 12.39
C GLY A 286 27.08 37.73 12.57
N ARG A 287 26.19 38.59 12.06
CA ARG A 287 24.73 38.41 12.13
C ARG A 287 24.11 38.20 10.75
N ASN A 288 23.07 37.38 10.68
CA ASN A 288 22.22 37.24 9.50
C ASN A 288 21.00 38.18 9.58
N THR A 289 20.15 38.13 8.55
CA THR A 289 18.94 38.97 8.44
C THR A 289 17.94 38.79 9.60
N TRP A 290 17.93 37.64 10.28
CA TRP A 290 16.91 37.25 11.25
C TRP A 290 17.38 37.35 12.71
N ASP A 291 18.67 37.50 12.99
CA ASP A 291 19.24 37.38 14.35
C ASP A 291 18.80 38.50 15.32
N ASP A 292 18.37 39.66 14.82
CA ASP A 292 18.07 40.84 15.64
C ASP A 292 16.80 41.59 15.24
N GLY A 293 15.78 40.86 14.77
CA GLY A 293 14.47 41.44 14.46
C GLY A 293 14.45 42.18 13.12
N GLU A 294 15.12 41.61 12.11
CA GLU A 294 15.12 42.12 10.74
C GLU A 294 15.74 43.52 10.59
N VAL A 295 16.71 43.88 11.44
CA VAL A 295 17.34 45.21 11.42
C VAL A 295 17.92 45.51 10.05
N PHE A 296 18.60 44.55 9.42
CA PHE A 296 19.09 44.70 8.04
C PHE A 296 18.03 45.18 7.05
N LEU A 297 16.78 44.72 7.22
CA LEU A 297 15.67 45.03 6.32
C LEU A 297 14.94 46.32 6.69
N ASN A 298 14.81 46.60 7.98
CA ASN A 298 13.84 47.58 8.48
C ASN A 298 14.47 48.82 9.12
N SER A 299 15.74 48.80 9.55
CA SER A 299 16.36 49.93 10.24
C SER A 299 16.59 51.12 9.30
N PRO A 300 16.12 52.33 9.63
CA PRO A 300 16.40 53.54 8.83
C PRO A 300 17.90 53.81 8.65
N GLU A 301 18.73 53.47 9.64
CA GLU A 301 20.18 53.68 9.64
C GLU A 301 20.93 52.84 8.58
N LEU A 302 20.27 51.80 8.05
CA LEU A 302 20.80 50.92 7.00
C LEU A 302 20.19 51.18 5.62
N GLU A 303 19.50 52.31 5.42
CA GLU A 303 18.86 52.65 4.14
C GLU A 303 19.87 52.71 2.98
N SER A 304 21.00 53.40 3.14
CA SER A 304 22.04 53.48 2.11
C SER A 304 22.62 52.11 1.76
N PHE A 305 22.80 51.25 2.77
CA PHE A 305 23.24 49.87 2.57
C PHE A 305 22.22 49.06 1.79
N ARG A 306 20.92 49.19 2.11
CA ARG A 306 19.86 48.53 1.34
C ARG A 306 19.76 49.04 -0.09
N ASP A 307 19.95 50.34 -0.33
CA ASP A 307 19.97 50.91 -1.68
C ASP A 307 21.13 50.35 -2.51
N TRP A 308 22.32 50.24 -1.91
CA TRP A 308 23.45 49.56 -2.55
C TRP A 308 23.16 48.08 -2.79
N ALA A 309 22.63 47.37 -1.79
CA ALA A 309 22.32 45.94 -1.86
C ALA A 309 21.22 45.62 -2.89
N ASN A 310 20.27 46.53 -3.10
CA ASN A 310 19.24 46.43 -4.14
C ASN A 310 19.71 46.95 -5.51
N GLY A 311 20.80 47.72 -5.53
CA GLY A 311 21.44 48.26 -6.72
C GLY A 311 22.66 47.45 -7.16
N THR A 312 23.85 48.05 -7.07
CA THR A 312 25.09 47.47 -7.61
C THR A 312 25.62 46.29 -6.79
N GLY A 313 25.26 46.18 -5.50
CA GLY A 313 25.80 45.17 -4.59
C GLY A 313 25.57 43.72 -5.05
N GLN A 314 24.46 43.43 -5.75
CA GLN A 314 24.21 42.10 -6.31
C GLN A 314 25.20 41.75 -7.43
N PHE A 315 25.54 42.74 -8.26
CA PHE A 315 26.54 42.57 -9.31
C PHE A 315 27.95 42.49 -8.72
N ASP A 316 28.24 43.28 -7.69
CA ASP A 316 29.51 43.27 -6.96
C ASP A 316 29.75 41.90 -6.29
N GLN A 317 28.71 41.31 -5.69
CA GLN A 317 28.78 39.95 -5.17
C GLN A 317 29.08 38.92 -6.26
N LEU A 318 28.39 38.99 -7.40
CA LEU A 318 28.60 38.04 -8.50
C LEU A 318 30.02 38.15 -9.09
N THR A 319 30.53 39.39 -9.26
CA THR A 319 31.89 39.62 -9.75
C THR A 319 32.94 39.18 -8.73
N SER A 320 32.67 39.34 -7.43
CA SER A 320 33.55 38.87 -6.35
C SER A 320 33.81 37.36 -6.40
N LEU A 321 32.84 36.56 -6.86
CA LEU A 321 33.03 35.12 -7.04
C LEU A 321 34.17 34.78 -8.01
N LEU A 322 34.54 35.71 -8.89
CA LEU A 322 35.64 35.57 -9.83
C LEU A 322 36.89 36.34 -9.39
N THR A 323 36.75 37.60 -8.97
CA THR A 323 37.88 38.45 -8.58
C THR A 323 38.50 38.04 -7.25
N ASP A 324 37.66 37.58 -6.32
CA ASP A 324 38.02 37.18 -4.96
C ASP A 324 37.89 35.65 -4.79
N ALA A 325 38.08 34.90 -5.87
CA ALA A 325 37.87 33.44 -5.91
C ALA A 325 38.62 32.64 -4.82
N PRO A 326 39.87 32.97 -4.41
CA PRO A 326 40.53 32.24 -3.32
C PRO A 326 39.73 32.24 -2.02
N PHE A 327 39.09 33.36 -1.66
CA PHE A 327 38.25 33.47 -0.47
C PHE A 327 37.01 32.57 -0.59
N TRP A 328 36.28 32.68 -1.71
CA TRP A 328 35.06 31.91 -1.92
C TRP A 328 35.31 30.40 -2.09
N ILE A 329 36.47 30.00 -2.61
CA ILE A 329 36.89 28.59 -2.67
C ILE A 329 37.11 28.05 -1.26
N ASP A 330 37.77 28.81 -0.37
CA ASP A 330 37.94 28.41 1.04
C ASP A 330 36.58 28.26 1.75
N VAL A 331 35.69 29.25 1.59
CA VAL A 331 34.31 29.18 2.09
C VAL A 331 33.62 27.91 1.58
N THR A 332 33.65 27.68 0.27
CA THR A 332 33.03 26.48 -0.33
C THR A 332 33.59 25.19 0.25
N GLN A 333 34.90 25.09 0.46
CA GLN A 333 35.53 23.91 1.05
C GLN A 333 35.13 23.69 2.51
N ARG A 334 34.96 24.76 3.29
CA ARG A 334 34.47 24.68 4.67
C ARG A 334 33.02 24.20 4.72
N GLU A 335 32.15 24.80 3.92
CA GLU A 335 30.71 24.46 3.89
C GLU A 335 30.47 23.02 3.41
N LEU A 336 31.25 22.55 2.43
CA LEU A 336 31.16 21.18 1.91
C LEU A 336 31.42 20.10 2.98
N ARG A 337 32.24 20.38 3.99
CA ARG A 337 32.51 19.39 5.07
C ARG A 337 31.25 19.05 5.85
N GLY A 338 30.46 20.07 6.20
CA GLY A 338 29.17 19.89 6.87
C GLY A 338 28.10 19.37 5.91
N ALA A 339 27.97 19.97 4.72
CA ALA A 339 26.88 19.67 3.80
C ALA A 339 26.88 18.22 3.24
N ILE A 340 28.05 17.60 3.07
CA ILE A 340 28.14 16.23 2.52
C ILE A 340 27.60 15.18 3.50
N THR A 341 27.79 15.41 4.81
CA THR A 341 27.40 14.45 5.87
C THR A 341 26.05 14.76 6.50
N TYR A 342 25.44 15.90 6.14
CA TYR A 342 24.17 16.33 6.68
C TYR A 342 23.02 15.43 6.20
N ASP A 343 22.24 14.90 7.13
CA ASP A 343 21.15 13.94 6.88
C ASP A 343 19.78 14.59 6.71
N PHE A 344 19.67 15.89 7.04
CA PHE A 344 18.45 16.69 6.95
C PHE A 344 17.30 16.16 7.83
N ALA A 345 17.60 15.52 8.96
CA ALA A 345 16.59 15.03 9.89
C ALA A 345 15.66 16.16 10.41
N ASP A 346 16.15 17.39 10.51
CA ASP A 346 15.39 18.59 10.86
C ASP A 346 14.39 19.07 9.79
N TYR A 347 14.61 18.66 8.53
CA TYR A 347 13.67 18.86 7.43
C TYR A 347 12.74 17.67 7.20
N ASP A 348 12.98 16.51 7.84
CA ASP A 348 12.15 15.32 7.68
C ASP A 348 10.91 15.35 8.58
N ARG A 349 9.99 16.29 8.30
CA ARG A 349 8.75 16.49 9.11
C ARG A 349 7.74 15.35 9.01
N PHE A 350 8.00 14.41 8.12
CA PHE A 350 7.09 13.36 7.71
C PHE A 350 7.67 11.96 7.95
N ASP A 351 8.80 11.85 8.64
CA ASP A 351 9.54 10.61 8.94
C ASP A 351 9.73 9.75 7.69
N VAL A 352 10.07 10.39 6.56
CA VAL A 352 10.36 9.70 5.29
C VAL A 352 11.64 8.88 5.41
N GLY A 353 12.60 9.37 6.20
CA GLY A 353 13.88 8.73 6.48
C GLY A 353 13.73 7.36 7.10
N ASP A 354 12.84 7.20 8.08
CA ASP A 354 12.59 5.93 8.77
C ASP A 354 11.94 4.86 7.87
N ARG A 355 11.34 5.29 6.76
CA ARG A 355 10.61 4.43 5.81
C ARG A 355 11.43 4.03 4.60
N LEU A 356 12.57 4.69 4.39
CA LEU A 356 13.46 4.48 3.26
C LEU A 356 14.80 3.91 3.74
N PRO A 357 15.48 3.11 2.91
CA PRO A 357 16.79 2.59 3.28
C PRO A 357 17.84 3.72 3.31
N HIS A 358 18.56 3.89 4.43
CA HIS A 358 19.71 4.81 4.51
C HIS A 358 20.81 4.50 3.49
N GLY A 359 20.86 3.26 2.98
CA GLY A 359 21.62 2.88 1.79
C GLY A 359 21.16 1.53 1.24
N LEU A 360 20.92 1.46 -0.08
CA LEU A 360 20.76 0.17 -0.75
C LEU A 360 22.14 -0.43 -1.05
N LEU A 361 22.34 -1.71 -0.72
CA LEU A 361 23.57 -2.45 -1.00
C LEU A 361 24.82 -1.88 -0.28
N GLY A 362 24.64 -1.19 0.85
CA GLY A 362 25.74 -0.59 1.61
C GLY A 362 26.38 0.63 0.97
N PHE A 363 25.74 1.24 -0.04
CA PHE A 363 26.23 2.45 -0.70
C PHE A 363 25.56 3.71 -0.12
N SER A 364 26.29 4.44 0.72
CA SER A 364 25.93 5.75 1.29
C SER A 364 26.21 6.92 0.33
N GLY A 365 27.06 6.72 -0.67
CA GLY A 365 27.41 7.75 -1.66
C GLY A 365 28.75 8.39 -1.35
N LEU A 366 28.86 9.70 -1.59
CA LEU A 366 30.03 10.49 -1.19
C LEU A 366 29.79 10.98 0.25
N ASP A 367 30.66 10.56 1.16
CA ASP A 367 30.54 10.85 2.61
C ASP A 367 31.63 11.82 3.11
N SER A 368 32.55 12.23 2.23
CA SER A 368 33.54 13.26 2.55
C SER A 368 33.93 14.10 1.32
N PRO A 369 34.41 15.35 1.53
CA PRO A 369 34.92 16.18 0.44
C PRO A 369 36.06 15.50 -0.34
N ASN A 370 36.92 14.75 0.33
CA ASN A 370 38.04 14.05 -0.32
C ASN A 370 37.54 12.97 -1.29
N GLN A 371 36.54 12.18 -0.88
CA GLN A 371 35.91 11.21 -1.78
C GLN A 371 35.23 11.90 -2.97
N MET A 372 34.55 13.03 -2.73
CA MET A 372 33.93 13.82 -3.80
C MET A 372 34.95 14.30 -4.82
N TRP A 373 36.03 14.95 -4.38
CA TRP A 373 37.06 15.45 -5.29
C TRP A 373 37.79 14.32 -6.01
N PHE A 374 38.07 13.20 -5.33
CA PHE A 374 38.60 12.01 -5.97
C PHE A 374 37.67 11.50 -7.07
N ALA A 375 36.37 11.42 -6.81
CA ALA A 375 35.37 11.01 -7.80
C ALA A 375 35.30 11.98 -8.99
N VAL A 376 35.41 13.30 -8.76
CA VAL A 376 35.51 14.32 -9.82
C VAL A 376 36.75 14.10 -10.69
N VAL A 377 37.92 13.86 -10.09
CA VAL A 377 39.15 13.56 -10.84
C VAL A 377 39.00 12.29 -11.68
N VAL A 378 38.44 11.22 -11.11
CA VAL A 378 38.14 9.97 -11.83
C VAL A 378 37.20 10.24 -13.00
N ALA A 379 36.16 11.06 -12.81
CA ALA A 379 35.23 11.45 -13.87
C ALA A 379 35.90 12.25 -14.98
N ILE A 380 36.81 13.18 -14.66
CA ILE A 380 37.59 13.93 -15.67
C ILE A 380 38.46 12.99 -16.51
N VAL A 381 39.16 12.06 -15.87
CA VAL A 381 39.97 11.04 -16.56
C VAL A 381 39.10 10.14 -17.44
N ALA A 382 37.94 9.71 -16.92
CA ALA A 382 36.95 8.93 -17.66
C ALA A 382 36.41 9.68 -18.88
N LEU A 383 36.04 10.96 -18.74
CA LEU A 383 35.60 11.82 -19.84
C LEU A 383 36.67 11.98 -20.91
N ALA A 384 37.94 12.19 -20.52
CA ALA A 384 39.06 12.23 -21.46
C ALA A 384 39.22 10.91 -22.23
N GLY A 385 39.05 9.77 -21.53
CA GLY A 385 39.06 8.44 -22.14
C GLY A 385 37.92 8.22 -23.15
N ILE A 386 36.69 8.60 -22.79
CA ILE A 386 35.53 8.53 -23.68
C ILE A 386 35.73 9.45 -24.89
N HIS A 387 36.22 10.68 -24.70
CA HIS A 387 36.46 11.63 -25.78
C HIS A 387 37.53 11.13 -26.76
N ARG A 388 38.64 10.60 -26.24
CA ARG A 388 39.75 10.05 -27.04
C ARG A 388 39.34 8.83 -27.86
N SER A 389 38.39 8.02 -27.37
CA SER A 389 37.89 6.84 -28.09
C SER A 389 37.23 7.17 -29.45
N GLY A 390 36.74 8.39 -29.63
CA GLY A 390 36.06 8.82 -30.85
C GLY A 390 34.60 8.38 -30.97
N ARG A 391 34.23 7.20 -30.45
CA ARG A 391 32.91 6.58 -30.65
C ARG A 391 31.77 7.34 -29.98
N ARG A 392 32.00 7.89 -28.77
CA ARG A 392 30.98 8.54 -27.94
C ARG A 392 31.34 9.98 -27.56
N ARG A 393 32.00 10.71 -28.47
CA ARG A 393 32.47 12.10 -28.22
C ARG A 393 31.36 13.05 -27.79
N MET A 394 30.18 12.98 -28.41
CA MET A 394 29.04 13.83 -28.04
C MET A 394 28.60 13.60 -26.59
N LEU A 395 28.59 12.33 -26.15
CA LEU A 395 28.24 11.96 -24.78
C LEU A 395 29.28 12.48 -23.79
N ALA A 396 30.57 12.43 -24.11
CA ALA A 396 31.61 13.04 -23.29
C ALA A 396 31.44 14.57 -23.19
N LEU A 397 31.10 15.26 -24.28
CA LEU A 397 30.85 16.71 -24.26
C LEU A 397 29.64 17.06 -23.39
N VAL A 398 28.52 16.37 -23.57
CA VAL A 398 27.29 16.60 -22.80
C VAL A 398 27.51 16.33 -21.31
N LEU A 399 28.13 15.20 -20.94
CA LEU A 399 28.42 14.87 -19.55
C LEU A 399 29.47 15.82 -18.94
N GLY A 400 30.46 16.25 -19.73
CA GLY A 400 31.43 17.25 -19.31
C GLY A 400 30.80 18.62 -19.05
N THR A 401 29.92 19.10 -19.94
CA THR A 401 29.15 20.32 -19.73
C THR A 401 28.26 20.20 -18.50
N GLY A 402 27.58 19.06 -18.31
CA GLY A 402 26.76 18.81 -17.11
C GLY A 402 27.58 18.82 -15.82
N LEU A 403 28.77 18.20 -15.82
CA LEU A 403 29.68 18.21 -14.67
C LEU A 403 30.16 19.63 -14.34
N ILE A 404 30.60 20.41 -15.34
CA ILE A 404 31.04 21.79 -15.14
C ILE A 404 29.88 22.65 -14.62
N ALA A 405 28.70 22.56 -15.24
CA ALA A 405 27.53 23.29 -14.80
C ALA A 405 27.19 22.96 -13.33
N THR A 406 27.22 21.67 -12.96
CA THR A 406 26.95 21.24 -11.57
C THR A 406 28.00 21.74 -10.58
N LEU A 407 29.29 21.76 -10.95
CA LEU A 407 30.36 22.29 -10.10
C LEU A 407 30.28 23.83 -9.95
N VAL A 408 29.91 24.54 -11.02
CA VAL A 408 29.66 25.99 -10.96
C VAL A 408 28.49 26.30 -10.04
N GLU A 409 27.42 25.52 -10.11
CA GLU A 409 26.29 25.67 -9.19
C GLU A 409 26.64 25.32 -7.76
N LEU A 410 27.40 24.24 -7.53
CA LEU A 410 27.91 23.87 -6.19
C LEU A 410 28.71 25.02 -5.57
N TYR A 411 29.63 25.59 -6.34
CA TYR A 411 30.45 26.73 -5.93
C TYR A 411 29.58 27.97 -5.65
N ALA A 412 28.69 28.33 -6.57
CA ALA A 412 27.81 29.48 -6.40
C ALA A 412 26.89 29.30 -5.18
N SER A 413 26.20 28.17 -5.05
CA SER A 413 25.30 27.92 -3.92
C SER A 413 26.00 27.92 -2.56
N ALA A 414 27.26 27.46 -2.49
CA ALA A 414 28.05 27.56 -1.25
C ALA A 414 28.47 29.01 -0.95
N ALA A 415 28.85 29.76 -1.98
CA ALA A 415 29.44 31.09 -1.84
C ALA A 415 28.42 32.22 -1.75
N THR A 416 27.26 32.11 -2.40
CA THR A 416 26.29 33.22 -2.54
C THR A 416 25.18 33.23 -1.50
N ASP A 417 25.11 32.25 -0.60
CA ASP A 417 24.26 32.33 0.59
C ASP A 417 25.01 31.78 1.80
N ALA A 418 24.85 32.44 2.94
CA ALA A 418 25.51 32.11 4.20
C ALA A 418 24.55 31.48 5.22
N VAL A 419 23.26 31.38 4.89
CA VAL A 419 22.23 30.77 5.74
C VAL A 419 21.73 29.48 5.08
N GLU A 420 21.46 28.44 5.88
CA GLU A 420 20.98 27.13 5.40
C GLU A 420 21.78 26.55 4.22
N VAL A 421 23.11 26.75 4.21
CA VAL A 421 23.99 26.40 3.08
C VAL A 421 23.85 24.93 2.68
N GLN A 422 23.68 24.04 3.66
CA GLN A 422 23.49 22.60 3.43
C GLN A 422 22.27 22.35 2.54
N ARG A 423 21.13 23.00 2.84
CA ARG A 423 19.90 22.91 2.05
C ARG A 423 20.12 23.43 0.62
N HIS A 424 20.81 24.55 0.44
CA HIS A 424 21.10 25.06 -0.91
C HIS A 424 22.01 24.14 -1.72
N LEU A 425 22.86 23.34 -1.07
CA LEU A 425 23.77 22.39 -1.70
C LEU A 425 23.14 21.03 -2.07
N VAL A 426 21.93 20.71 -1.59
CA VAL A 426 21.31 19.39 -1.84
C VAL A 426 21.11 19.11 -3.33
N GLY A 427 20.67 20.11 -4.09
CA GLY A 427 20.49 20.04 -5.54
C GLY A 427 21.77 19.70 -6.31
N PRO A 428 22.83 20.52 -6.20
CA PRO A 428 24.10 20.26 -6.90
C PRO A 428 24.78 18.98 -6.42
N LEU A 429 24.71 18.65 -5.11
CA LEU A 429 25.25 17.38 -4.62
C LEU A 429 24.53 16.18 -5.24
N PHE A 430 23.19 16.19 -5.30
CA PHE A 430 22.42 15.11 -5.94
C PHE A 430 22.81 14.91 -7.41
N ARG A 431 22.82 16.00 -8.20
CA ARG A 431 23.23 15.94 -9.61
C ARG A 431 24.66 15.46 -9.77
N LEU A 432 25.57 15.88 -8.89
CA LEU A 432 26.97 15.48 -8.94
C LEU A 432 27.09 13.96 -8.77
N HIS A 433 26.41 13.38 -7.78
CA HIS A 433 26.38 11.92 -7.59
C HIS A 433 25.91 11.18 -8.85
N LEU A 434 24.81 11.63 -9.46
CA LEU A 434 24.27 11.02 -10.66
C LEU A 434 25.20 11.16 -11.87
N ILE A 435 25.74 12.35 -12.12
CA ILE A 435 26.62 12.61 -13.27
C ILE A 435 27.93 11.82 -13.16
N LEU A 436 28.55 11.78 -11.97
CA LEU A 436 29.77 11.01 -11.73
C LEU A 436 29.54 9.51 -11.98
N LEU A 437 28.43 8.96 -11.46
CA LEU A 437 28.04 7.57 -11.69
C LEU A 437 27.86 7.28 -13.19
N VAL A 438 27.14 8.14 -13.92
CA VAL A 438 26.90 7.96 -15.36
C VAL A 438 28.21 8.03 -16.15
N ILE A 439 29.10 8.98 -15.84
CA ILE A 439 30.41 9.11 -16.50
C ILE A 439 31.23 7.83 -16.33
N VAL A 440 31.33 7.33 -15.10
CA VAL A 440 32.09 6.11 -14.80
C VAL A 440 31.48 4.90 -15.51
N ALA A 441 30.15 4.74 -15.48
CA ALA A 441 29.47 3.64 -16.16
C ALA A 441 29.69 3.67 -17.69
N VAL A 442 29.62 4.85 -18.32
CA VAL A 442 29.88 5.02 -19.76
C VAL A 442 31.34 4.70 -20.09
N ALA A 443 32.30 5.11 -19.27
CA ALA A 443 33.72 4.85 -19.49
C ALA A 443 34.06 3.35 -19.36
N ILE A 444 33.49 2.67 -18.36
CA ILE A 444 33.63 1.22 -18.21
C ILE A 444 33.00 0.50 -19.41
N ASP A 445 31.80 0.90 -19.84
CA ASP A 445 31.13 0.31 -21.00
C ASP A 445 31.92 0.51 -22.30
N GLU A 446 32.52 1.69 -22.50
CA GLU A 446 33.40 1.97 -23.65
C GLU A 446 34.63 1.05 -23.62
N ARG A 447 35.22 0.80 -22.45
CA ARG A 447 36.37 -0.13 -22.32
C ARG A 447 35.96 -1.59 -22.60
N LEU A 448 34.80 -2.03 -22.11
CA LEU A 448 34.29 -3.38 -22.29
C LEU A 448 33.82 -3.66 -23.73
N SER A 449 33.33 -2.64 -24.43
CA SER A 449 32.77 -2.76 -25.78
C SER A 449 33.82 -2.66 -26.90
N ARG A 450 35.10 -2.37 -26.59
CA ARG A 450 36.19 -2.28 -27.58
C ARG A 450 36.35 -3.53 -28.45
N ASN A 451 36.03 -4.72 -27.93
CA ASN A 451 36.25 -6.01 -28.60
C ASN A 451 34.99 -6.65 -29.21
N ARG A 452 33.84 -5.98 -29.21
CA ARG A 452 32.60 -6.53 -29.79
C ARG A 452 32.13 -5.66 -30.96
N ASP A 453 32.10 -6.24 -32.16
CA ASP A 453 31.36 -5.67 -33.29
C ASP A 453 29.87 -5.64 -32.93
N GLN A 454 29.39 -4.46 -32.54
CA GLN A 454 28.00 -4.28 -32.15
C GLN A 454 27.28 -3.39 -33.16
N ARG A 455 26.51 -4.03 -34.04
CA ARG A 455 25.32 -3.36 -34.58
C ARG A 455 24.33 -3.20 -33.42
N PRO A 456 23.80 -1.99 -33.16
CA PRO A 456 22.75 -1.80 -32.17
C PRO A 456 21.58 -2.72 -32.55
N ARG A 457 21.28 -3.70 -31.69
CA ARG A 457 20.08 -4.53 -31.89
C ARG A 457 18.88 -3.61 -31.66
N PRO A 458 18.00 -3.39 -32.66
CA PRO A 458 16.80 -2.61 -32.45
C PRO A 458 15.99 -3.31 -31.36
N ILE A 459 15.86 -2.65 -30.21
CA ILE A 459 14.88 -3.05 -29.21
C ILE A 459 13.54 -2.67 -29.83
N VAL A 460 12.84 -3.67 -30.36
CA VAL A 460 11.44 -3.51 -30.72
C VAL A 460 10.70 -3.35 -29.40
N VAL A 461 10.53 -2.09 -28.96
CA VAL A 461 9.60 -1.74 -27.89
C VAL A 461 8.23 -2.00 -28.46
N ARG A 462 7.77 -3.24 -28.35
CA ARG A 462 6.40 -3.59 -28.67
C ARG A 462 5.56 -2.83 -27.65
N ASP A 463 4.62 -2.01 -28.10
CA ASP A 463 3.63 -1.33 -27.27
C ASP A 463 2.85 -2.38 -26.45
N SER A 464 3.41 -2.82 -25.34
CA SER A 464 2.76 -3.68 -24.37
C SER A 464 2.71 -2.89 -23.09
N TRP A 465 1.55 -2.29 -22.83
CA TRP A 465 1.18 -1.78 -21.50
C TRP A 465 1.08 -2.91 -20.47
N PHE A 466 1.02 -4.15 -20.95
CA PHE A 466 0.93 -5.36 -20.13
C PHE A 466 1.91 -5.41 -18.95
N PRO A 467 3.22 -5.13 -19.09
CA PRO A 467 4.14 -5.14 -17.96
C PRO A 467 3.81 -4.01 -16.96
N THR A 468 3.44 -2.81 -17.42
CA THR A 468 3.00 -1.72 -16.52
C THR A 468 1.70 -2.08 -15.81
N THR A 469 0.69 -2.60 -16.51
CA THR A 469 -0.58 -3.05 -15.91
C THR A 469 -0.36 -4.19 -14.91
N LEU A 470 0.53 -5.14 -15.22
CA LEU A 470 0.89 -6.22 -14.30
C LEU A 470 1.60 -5.69 -13.05
N ALA A 471 2.54 -4.75 -13.22
CA ALA A 471 3.20 -4.07 -12.11
C ALA A 471 2.21 -3.32 -11.21
N SER A 472 1.31 -2.54 -11.81
CA SER A 472 0.21 -1.88 -11.07
C SER A 472 -0.69 -2.89 -10.37
N GLY A 473 -1.04 -4.01 -11.01
CA GLY A 473 -1.84 -5.06 -10.41
C GLY A 473 -1.16 -5.71 -9.20
N ILE A 474 0.16 -5.92 -9.23
CA ILE A 474 0.93 -6.44 -8.10
C ILE A 474 0.91 -5.45 -6.94
N VAL A 475 1.16 -4.17 -7.20
CA VAL A 475 1.14 -3.14 -6.14
C VAL A 475 -0.27 -2.95 -5.58
N LEU A 476 -1.31 -2.96 -6.42
CA LEU A 476 -2.70 -2.94 -5.98
C LEU A 476 -3.05 -4.18 -5.15
N SER A 477 -2.49 -5.35 -5.48
CA SER A 477 -2.66 -6.57 -4.67
C SER A 477 -1.95 -6.45 -3.33
N LEU A 478 -0.79 -5.79 -3.26
CA LEU A 478 -0.11 -5.49 -2.00
C LEU A 478 -0.92 -4.51 -1.14
N ILE A 479 -1.43 -3.43 -1.73
CA ILE A 479 -2.33 -2.48 -1.05
C ILE A 479 -3.59 -3.20 -0.56
N ALA A 480 -4.19 -4.03 -1.42
CA ALA A 480 -5.34 -4.85 -1.06
C ALA A 480 -5.00 -5.82 0.08
N LEU A 481 -3.83 -6.45 0.08
CA LEU A 481 -3.43 -7.37 1.13
C LEU A 481 -3.48 -6.70 2.51
N PHE A 482 -2.92 -5.49 2.64
CA PHE A 482 -2.93 -4.73 3.89
C PHE A 482 -4.30 -4.11 4.24
N ALA A 483 -5.08 -3.69 3.25
CA ALA A 483 -6.43 -3.19 3.48
C ALA A 483 -7.38 -4.32 3.94
N ILE A 484 -7.28 -5.47 3.28
CA ILE A 484 -8.14 -6.63 3.49
C ILE A 484 -7.78 -7.32 4.79
N GLU A 485 -6.51 -7.35 5.19
CA GLU A 485 -6.10 -7.97 6.45
C GLU A 485 -7.02 -7.56 7.62
N THR A 486 -7.29 -6.27 7.77
CA THR A 486 -8.20 -5.78 8.82
C THR A 486 -9.67 -5.94 8.46
N ARG A 487 -10.05 -5.69 7.20
CA ARG A 487 -11.44 -5.83 6.75
C ARG A 487 -11.94 -7.28 6.82
N SER A 488 -11.05 -8.25 6.65
CA SER A 488 -11.35 -9.68 6.63
C SER A 488 -11.69 -10.25 8.01
N GLN A 489 -11.37 -9.51 9.08
CA GLN A 489 -11.70 -9.84 10.46
C GLN A 489 -13.15 -9.48 10.80
N ASP A 490 -14.09 -9.77 9.92
CA ASP A 490 -15.52 -9.56 10.18
C ASP A 490 -16.07 -10.69 11.07
N PHE A 491 -17.33 -10.56 11.50
CA PHE A 491 -17.96 -11.43 12.49
C PHE A 491 -17.99 -12.91 12.09
N ASP A 492 -18.54 -13.27 10.91
CA ASP A 492 -18.57 -14.68 10.50
C ASP A 492 -17.17 -15.27 10.19
N PRO A 493 -16.24 -14.54 9.53
CA PRO A 493 -14.86 -14.99 9.38
C PRO A 493 -14.17 -15.35 10.69
N GLN A 494 -14.35 -14.51 11.73
CA GLN A 494 -13.79 -14.79 13.05
C GLN A 494 -14.45 -16.02 13.68
N TYR A 495 -15.76 -16.20 13.53
CA TYR A 495 -16.46 -17.41 13.98
C TYR A 495 -15.97 -18.67 13.26
N ALA A 496 -15.74 -18.60 11.95
CA ALA A 496 -15.18 -19.71 11.19
C ALA A 496 -13.80 -20.09 11.74
N ARG A 497 -12.95 -19.09 12.04
CA ARG A 497 -11.64 -19.31 12.68
C ARG A 497 -11.77 -20.00 14.04
N THR A 498 -12.72 -19.62 14.90
CA THR A 498 -12.88 -20.28 16.21
C THR A 498 -13.24 -21.76 16.08
N ILE A 499 -14.03 -22.15 15.06
CA ILE A 499 -14.34 -23.56 14.77
C ILE A 499 -13.07 -24.30 14.32
N ILE A 500 -12.28 -23.68 13.44
CA ILE A 500 -11.03 -24.26 12.93
C ILE A 500 -10.03 -24.49 14.06
N GLU A 501 -9.83 -23.50 14.92
CA GLU A 501 -8.88 -23.61 16.04
C GLU A 501 -9.34 -24.65 17.06
N ARG A 502 -10.64 -24.75 17.33
CA ARG A 502 -11.19 -25.84 18.16
C ARG A 502 -10.94 -27.21 17.54
N ALA A 503 -11.26 -27.40 16.26
CA ALA A 503 -11.02 -28.65 15.55
C ALA A 503 -9.53 -29.02 15.49
N ALA A 504 -8.64 -28.03 15.38
CA ALA A 504 -7.20 -28.24 15.44
C ALA A 504 -6.72 -28.70 16.83
N ARG A 505 -7.35 -28.19 17.91
CA ARG A 505 -7.00 -28.54 19.29
C ARG A 505 -7.51 -29.91 19.71
N PHE A 506 -8.78 -30.21 19.45
CA PHE A 506 -9.45 -31.42 19.94
C PHE A 506 -9.49 -32.56 18.91
N GLY A 507 -9.08 -32.29 17.66
CA GLY A 507 -9.23 -33.24 16.57
C GLY A 507 -10.69 -33.35 16.12
N GLY A 508 -11.02 -34.36 15.34
CA GLY A 508 -12.36 -34.50 14.77
C GLY A 508 -12.59 -33.67 13.50
N THR A 509 -13.85 -33.41 13.17
CA THR A 509 -14.27 -32.66 11.99
C THR A 509 -14.92 -31.33 12.36
N TYR A 510 -15.16 -30.46 11.38
CA TYR A 510 -15.68 -29.11 11.64
C TYR A 510 -17.09 -29.09 12.22
N TYR A 511 -17.95 -30.05 11.87
CA TYR A 511 -19.31 -30.13 12.42
C TYR A 511 -19.36 -30.82 13.79
N GLU A 512 -18.36 -31.63 14.11
CA GLU A 512 -18.16 -32.16 15.48
C GLU A 512 -17.68 -31.04 16.42
N ASN A 513 -16.89 -30.09 15.90
CA ASN A 513 -16.29 -29.00 16.67
C ASN A 513 -17.03 -27.68 16.60
N GLY A 514 -18.13 -27.59 15.86
CA GLY A 514 -18.90 -26.37 15.74
C GLY A 514 -20.25 -26.57 15.08
N ILE A 515 -21.31 -25.96 15.63
CA ILE A 515 -22.59 -25.88 14.94
C ILE A 515 -22.46 -24.88 13.78
N HIS A 516 -22.22 -25.43 12.59
CA HIS A 516 -22.00 -24.66 11.38
C HIS A 516 -22.95 -25.13 10.28
N ASN A 517 -23.56 -24.21 9.53
CA ASN A 517 -24.56 -24.56 8.51
C ASN A 517 -24.09 -24.27 7.07
N LYS A 518 -22.84 -23.87 6.89
CA LYS A 518 -22.25 -23.54 5.60
C LYS A 518 -21.26 -24.66 5.28
N GLY A 519 -21.39 -25.32 4.13
CA GLY A 519 -20.69 -26.58 3.85
C GLY A 519 -19.15 -26.53 3.99
N PRO A 520 -18.46 -27.67 3.83
CA PRO A 520 -17.07 -27.86 4.26
C PRO A 520 -16.01 -27.01 3.54
N ILE A 521 -16.40 -26.26 2.50
CA ILE A 521 -15.48 -25.48 1.68
C ILE A 521 -15.04 -24.21 2.39
N GLU A 522 -15.95 -23.55 3.10
CA GLU A 522 -15.62 -22.34 3.87
C GLU A 522 -14.58 -22.70 4.93
N THR A 523 -14.89 -23.71 5.75
CA THR A 523 -13.98 -24.22 6.78
C THR A 523 -12.65 -24.74 6.21
N PHE A 524 -12.66 -25.41 5.06
CA PHE A 524 -11.42 -25.82 4.37
C PHE A 524 -10.53 -24.62 4.01
N VAL A 525 -11.10 -23.52 3.51
CA VAL A 525 -10.31 -22.33 3.18
C VAL A 525 -9.66 -21.75 4.44
N TYR A 526 -10.41 -21.61 5.53
CA TYR A 526 -9.90 -21.11 6.81
C TYR A 526 -8.83 -22.06 7.41
N ASP A 527 -9.07 -23.38 7.45
CA ASP A 527 -8.07 -24.33 7.96
C ASP A 527 -6.81 -24.38 7.10
N SER A 528 -6.94 -24.25 5.77
CA SER A 528 -5.77 -24.24 4.90
C SER A 528 -4.82 -23.08 5.22
N VAL A 529 -5.34 -21.92 5.63
CA VAL A 529 -4.52 -20.75 6.02
C VAL A 529 -3.68 -21.08 7.24
N ARG A 530 -4.28 -21.71 8.25
CA ARG A 530 -3.60 -22.13 9.48
C ARG A 530 -2.35 -22.99 9.20
N LEU A 531 -2.34 -23.76 8.11
CA LEU A 531 -1.22 -24.64 7.76
C LEU A 531 0.04 -23.90 7.29
N PHE A 532 -0.06 -22.62 6.90
CA PHE A 532 1.08 -21.87 6.37
C PHE A 532 1.24 -20.45 6.96
N THR A 533 0.48 -20.10 8.00
CA THR A 533 0.55 -18.81 8.71
C THR A 533 0.70 -18.99 10.22
N SER A 534 1.22 -17.97 10.89
CA SER A 534 1.16 -17.83 12.36
C SER A 534 -0.18 -17.24 12.82
N TYR A 535 -0.41 -17.19 14.13
CA TYR A 535 -1.57 -16.54 14.73
C TYR A 535 -1.70 -15.06 14.29
N SER A 536 -0.59 -14.33 14.29
CA SER A 536 -0.49 -12.90 13.92
C SER A 536 -0.59 -12.64 12.41
N THR A 537 -0.25 -13.64 11.57
CA THR A 537 -0.28 -13.54 10.10
C THR A 537 -1.48 -14.23 9.45
N TYR A 538 -2.36 -14.87 10.23
CA TYR A 538 -3.52 -15.60 9.73
C TYR A 538 -4.41 -14.77 8.79
N TRP A 539 -4.72 -13.54 9.17
CA TRP A 539 -5.58 -12.65 8.37
C TRP A 539 -4.94 -12.18 7.06
N PHE A 540 -3.60 -12.18 6.97
CA PHE A 540 -2.92 -11.99 5.68
C PHE A 540 -3.13 -13.19 4.75
N GLY A 541 -3.19 -14.41 5.29
CA GLY A 541 -3.52 -15.60 4.51
C GLY A 541 -4.97 -15.57 3.99
N ILE A 542 -5.92 -15.13 4.82
CA ILE A 542 -7.31 -14.90 4.38
C ILE A 542 -7.38 -13.80 3.33
N ALA A 543 -6.65 -12.69 3.52
CA ALA A 543 -6.56 -11.62 2.54
C ALA A 543 -6.04 -12.10 1.18
N ALA A 544 -5.06 -13.01 1.17
CA ALA A 544 -4.57 -13.65 -0.06
C ALA A 544 -5.67 -14.45 -0.78
N TYR A 545 -6.53 -15.16 -0.04
CA TYR A 545 -7.70 -15.84 -0.61
C TYR A 545 -8.73 -14.86 -1.19
N VAL A 546 -8.98 -13.72 -0.53
CA VAL A 546 -9.86 -12.67 -1.09
C VAL A 546 -9.32 -12.12 -2.40
N ILE A 547 -8.01 -11.85 -2.47
CA ILE A 547 -7.34 -11.40 -3.70
C ILE A 547 -7.47 -12.46 -4.80
N LEU A 548 -7.30 -13.75 -4.45
CA LEU A 548 -7.46 -14.86 -5.40
C LEU A 548 -8.90 -14.95 -5.92
N ILE A 549 -9.91 -14.86 -5.04
CA ILE A 549 -11.33 -14.82 -5.42
C ILE A 549 -11.58 -13.63 -6.36
N SER A 550 -11.11 -12.44 -5.99
CA SER A 550 -11.26 -11.22 -6.80
C SER A 550 -10.59 -11.35 -8.18
N ALA A 551 -9.45 -12.03 -8.26
CA ALA A 551 -8.77 -12.33 -9.52
C ALA A 551 -9.56 -13.32 -10.39
N VAL A 552 -10.19 -14.34 -9.80
CA VAL A 552 -11.09 -15.25 -10.53
C VAL A 552 -12.30 -14.49 -11.08
N LEU A 553 -12.93 -13.63 -10.27
CA LEU A 553 -14.05 -12.79 -10.71
C LEU A 553 -13.62 -11.84 -11.84
N ALA A 554 -12.43 -11.25 -11.74
CA ALA A 554 -11.84 -10.42 -12.80
C ALA A 554 -11.62 -11.19 -14.11
N VAL A 555 -11.15 -12.44 -14.04
CA VAL A 555 -11.00 -13.30 -15.22
C VAL A 555 -12.37 -13.65 -15.81
N ALA A 556 -13.39 -13.87 -14.99
CA ALA A 556 -14.75 -14.11 -15.47
C ALA A 556 -15.31 -12.89 -16.21
N ALA A 557 -15.16 -11.69 -15.64
CA ALA A 557 -15.58 -10.44 -16.27
C ALA A 557 -14.81 -10.17 -17.59
N ALA A 558 -13.50 -10.41 -17.61
CA ALA A 558 -12.69 -10.32 -18.83
C ALA A 558 -13.11 -11.37 -19.89
N THR A 559 -13.49 -12.57 -19.46
CA THR A 559 -13.98 -13.64 -20.35
C THR A 559 -15.32 -13.24 -20.98
N VAL A 560 -16.24 -12.69 -20.18
CA VAL A 560 -17.50 -12.15 -20.71
C VAL A 560 -17.23 -11.01 -21.68
N ASN A 561 -16.38 -10.04 -21.33
CA ASN A 561 -15.99 -8.95 -22.24
C ASN A 561 -15.45 -9.49 -23.57
N HIS A 562 -14.63 -10.55 -23.54
CA HIS A 562 -14.10 -11.20 -24.73
C HIS A 562 -15.17 -11.87 -25.60
N VAL A 563 -16.16 -12.56 -25.00
CA VAL A 563 -17.29 -13.18 -25.73
C VAL A 563 -18.09 -12.14 -26.53
N PHE A 564 -18.16 -10.91 -26.03
CA PHE A 564 -18.81 -9.78 -26.72
C PHE A 564 -17.86 -8.96 -27.60
N GLY A 565 -16.70 -9.52 -27.98
CA GLY A 565 -15.77 -8.93 -28.94
C GLY A 565 -14.81 -7.89 -28.37
N GLY A 566 -14.68 -7.80 -27.04
CA GLY A 566 -13.81 -6.85 -26.39
C GLY A 566 -12.33 -7.03 -26.75
N HIS A 567 -11.62 -5.91 -26.93
CA HIS A 567 -10.19 -5.91 -27.16
C HIS A 567 -9.39 -6.21 -25.87
N ARG A 568 -8.11 -6.58 -26.00
CA ARG A 568 -7.26 -6.93 -24.84
C ARG A 568 -7.23 -5.84 -23.76
N THR A 569 -7.31 -4.57 -24.14
CA THR A 569 -7.30 -3.44 -23.21
C THR A 569 -8.63 -3.27 -22.48
N SER A 570 -9.77 -3.50 -23.14
CA SER A 570 -11.08 -3.49 -22.45
C SER A 570 -11.20 -4.68 -21.51
N MET A 571 -10.69 -5.85 -21.89
CA MET A 571 -10.65 -7.03 -21.02
C MET A 571 -9.83 -6.75 -19.75
N LEU A 572 -8.64 -6.14 -19.89
CA LEU A 572 -7.80 -5.76 -18.75
C LEU A 572 -8.47 -4.71 -17.87
N LEU A 573 -9.11 -3.69 -18.47
CA LEU A 573 -9.84 -2.66 -17.72
C LEU A 573 -10.96 -3.28 -16.88
N VAL A 574 -11.84 -4.04 -17.52
CA VAL A 574 -12.98 -4.66 -16.84
C VAL A 574 -12.49 -5.60 -15.74
N GLY A 575 -11.50 -6.43 -16.03
CA GLY A 575 -10.88 -7.30 -15.03
C GLY A 575 -10.35 -6.49 -13.84
N LEU A 576 -9.65 -5.39 -14.09
CA LEU A 576 -9.11 -4.54 -13.02
C LEU A 576 -10.20 -3.85 -12.20
N ILE A 577 -11.25 -3.31 -12.84
CA ILE A 577 -12.42 -2.73 -12.14
C ILE A 577 -13.07 -3.79 -11.25
N THR A 578 -13.31 -4.99 -11.79
CA THR A 578 -13.90 -6.10 -11.02
C THR A 578 -13.00 -6.52 -9.85
N ALA A 579 -11.69 -6.66 -10.07
CA ALA A 579 -10.76 -7.00 -9.00
C ALA A 579 -10.80 -5.95 -7.88
N VAL A 580 -10.63 -4.67 -8.23
CA VAL A 580 -10.66 -3.55 -7.28
C VAL A 580 -11.99 -3.47 -6.53
N HIS A 581 -13.13 -3.67 -7.20
CA HIS A 581 -14.44 -3.64 -6.55
C HIS A 581 -14.58 -4.72 -5.47
N PHE A 582 -14.23 -5.95 -5.78
CA PHE A 582 -14.38 -7.08 -4.84
C PHE A 582 -13.26 -7.15 -3.79
N SER A 583 -12.15 -6.42 -3.97
CA SER A 583 -11.04 -6.38 -3.02
C SER A 583 -10.98 -5.12 -2.15
N LEU A 584 -11.31 -3.95 -2.71
CA LEU A 584 -10.98 -2.63 -2.15
C LEU A 584 -12.18 -1.66 -2.07
N SER A 585 -13.36 -2.03 -2.56
CA SER A 585 -14.56 -1.18 -2.40
C SER A 585 -15.06 -1.18 -0.96
N SER A 586 -15.85 -0.17 -0.61
CA SER A 586 -16.56 -0.08 0.68
C SER A 586 -17.73 -1.06 0.83
N SER A 587 -17.98 -1.93 -0.14
CA SER A 587 -19.08 -2.90 -0.06
C SER A 587 -18.84 -3.93 1.04
N ASP A 588 -19.87 -4.34 1.77
CA ASP A 588 -19.75 -5.32 2.88
C ASP A 588 -19.40 -6.74 2.45
N TYR A 589 -19.57 -7.05 1.17
CA TYR A 589 -19.13 -8.30 0.58
C TYR A 589 -17.73 -8.25 -0.04
N ALA A 590 -17.07 -7.09 -0.03
CA ALA A 590 -15.72 -6.89 -0.53
C ALA A 590 -14.69 -6.98 0.62
N GLY A 591 -13.51 -7.53 0.35
CA GLY A 591 -12.45 -7.64 1.35
C GLY A 591 -12.67 -8.74 2.41
N VAL A 592 -13.50 -9.74 2.13
CA VAL A 592 -13.96 -10.76 3.09
C VAL A 592 -14.17 -12.12 2.40
N VAL A 593 -14.15 -13.22 3.15
CA VAL A 593 -14.41 -14.58 2.65
C VAL A 593 -15.65 -15.16 3.33
N TYR A 594 -16.83 -14.90 2.77
CA TYR A 594 -18.03 -15.63 3.17
C TYR A 594 -18.26 -16.85 2.26
N SER A 595 -19.01 -17.84 2.74
CA SER A 595 -19.57 -18.91 1.89
C SER A 595 -20.14 -18.40 0.56
N ARG A 596 -20.84 -17.26 0.54
CA ARG A 596 -21.38 -16.65 -0.69
C ARG A 596 -20.30 -16.09 -1.64
N ASN A 597 -19.19 -15.57 -1.12
CA ASN A 597 -18.04 -15.20 -1.95
C ASN A 597 -17.41 -16.45 -2.58
N LEU A 598 -17.36 -17.56 -1.85
CA LEU A 598 -16.84 -18.83 -2.35
C LEU A 598 -17.77 -19.45 -3.40
N THR A 599 -19.07 -19.50 -3.17
CA THR A 599 -20.02 -20.04 -4.16
C THR A 599 -20.05 -19.20 -5.43
N THR A 600 -20.06 -17.87 -5.32
CA THR A 600 -19.99 -16.99 -6.51
C THR A 600 -18.67 -17.13 -7.27
N CYS A 601 -17.54 -17.31 -6.57
CA CYS A 601 -16.25 -17.65 -7.18
C CYS A 601 -16.33 -18.97 -7.95
N MET A 602 -16.95 -20.00 -7.38
CA MET A 602 -17.16 -21.30 -8.03
C MET A 602 -18.04 -21.20 -9.28
N LEU A 603 -19.14 -20.45 -9.22
CA LEU A 603 -19.99 -20.17 -10.38
C LEU A 603 -19.21 -19.40 -11.47
N ALA A 604 -18.36 -18.45 -11.07
CA ALA A 604 -17.48 -17.72 -11.98
C ALA A 604 -16.44 -18.64 -12.66
N LEU A 605 -15.85 -19.60 -11.94
CA LEU A 605 -14.95 -20.62 -12.51
C LEU A 605 -15.67 -21.46 -13.57
N VAL A 606 -16.90 -21.89 -13.28
CA VAL A 606 -17.72 -22.66 -14.22
C VAL A 606 -18.04 -21.83 -15.46
N LEU A 607 -18.36 -20.54 -15.30
CA LEU A 607 -18.55 -19.62 -16.41
C LEU A 607 -17.27 -19.49 -17.26
N ILE A 608 -16.10 -19.31 -16.65
CA ILE A 608 -14.81 -19.22 -17.35
C ILE A 608 -14.56 -20.48 -18.17
N ILE A 609 -14.72 -21.67 -17.57
CA ILE A 609 -14.55 -22.96 -18.25
C ILE A 609 -15.54 -23.08 -19.40
N THR A 610 -16.81 -22.75 -19.17
CA THR A 610 -17.89 -22.84 -20.16
C THR A 610 -17.61 -21.94 -21.36
N MET A 611 -17.13 -20.71 -21.14
CA MET A 611 -16.98 -19.71 -22.21
C MET A 611 -15.64 -19.79 -22.94
N SER A 612 -14.63 -20.42 -22.33
CA SER A 612 -13.27 -20.53 -22.89
C SER A 612 -13.09 -21.77 -23.75
N ASP A 613 -12.89 -21.59 -25.06
CA ASP A 613 -12.79 -22.70 -26.01
C ASP A 613 -11.57 -23.61 -25.76
N ARG A 614 -10.53 -23.11 -25.07
CA ARG A 614 -9.31 -23.86 -24.73
C ARG A 614 -9.54 -25.15 -23.95
N PHE A 615 -10.61 -25.22 -23.14
CA PHE A 615 -10.95 -26.40 -22.36
C PHE A 615 -11.62 -27.51 -23.20
N TRP A 616 -12.09 -27.16 -24.40
CA TRP A 616 -12.96 -28.02 -25.20
C TRP A 616 -12.32 -28.52 -26.51
N LEU A 617 -11.14 -28.01 -26.87
CA LEU A 617 -10.44 -28.37 -28.12
C LEU A 617 -9.99 -29.84 -28.24
N HIS A 618 -9.87 -30.57 -27.13
CA HIS A 618 -9.40 -31.97 -27.13
C HIS A 618 -10.30 -32.84 -26.27
N ASP A 619 -10.57 -34.08 -26.71
CA ASP A 619 -11.48 -35.01 -26.01
C ASP A 619 -11.08 -35.28 -24.55
N GLY A 620 -9.79 -35.45 -24.28
CA GLY A 620 -9.30 -35.63 -22.91
C GLY A 620 -9.50 -34.40 -22.02
N ARG A 621 -9.39 -33.20 -22.59
CA ARG A 621 -9.62 -31.94 -21.86
C ARG A 621 -11.10 -31.65 -21.68
N SER A 622 -11.93 -31.91 -22.70
CA SER A 622 -13.38 -31.72 -22.63
C SER A 622 -14.02 -32.64 -21.59
N ARG A 623 -13.57 -33.90 -21.48
CA ARG A 623 -14.02 -34.81 -20.40
C ARG A 623 -13.69 -34.26 -19.01
N ARG A 624 -12.46 -33.78 -18.80
CA ARG A 624 -12.05 -33.18 -17.53
C ARG A 624 -12.83 -31.91 -17.24
N ALA A 625 -13.08 -31.07 -18.24
CA ALA A 625 -13.87 -29.86 -18.10
C ALA A 625 -15.31 -30.16 -17.67
N TRP A 626 -15.96 -31.17 -18.29
CA TRP A 626 -17.29 -31.64 -17.86
C TRP A 626 -17.32 -32.07 -16.39
N VAL A 627 -16.43 -32.98 -16.00
CA VAL A 627 -16.37 -33.47 -14.61
C VAL A 627 -16.08 -32.32 -13.65
N LEU A 628 -15.07 -31.51 -13.94
CA LEU A 628 -14.64 -30.41 -13.09
C LEU A 628 -15.75 -29.37 -12.90
N SER A 629 -16.44 -28.95 -13.97
CA SER A 629 -17.54 -27.98 -13.86
C SER A 629 -18.68 -28.49 -13.00
N PHE A 630 -19.09 -29.75 -13.15
CA PHE A 630 -20.18 -30.31 -12.36
C PHE A 630 -19.78 -30.61 -10.91
N VAL A 631 -18.52 -30.98 -10.65
CA VAL A 631 -18.00 -31.09 -9.28
C VAL A 631 -18.01 -29.72 -8.60
N ILE A 632 -17.52 -28.67 -9.27
CA ILE A 632 -17.53 -27.30 -8.73
C ILE A 632 -18.97 -26.83 -8.44
N LEU A 633 -19.91 -27.09 -9.35
CA LEU A 633 -21.32 -26.77 -9.12
C LEU A 633 -21.92 -27.54 -7.94
N GLY A 634 -21.64 -28.83 -7.83
CA GLY A 634 -22.13 -29.66 -6.72
C GLY A 634 -21.56 -29.22 -5.37
N LEU A 635 -20.29 -28.85 -5.34
CA LEU A 635 -19.61 -28.28 -4.18
C LEU A 635 -20.19 -26.90 -3.78
N ALA A 636 -20.51 -26.04 -4.74
CA ALA A 636 -21.18 -24.76 -4.48
C ALA A 636 -22.58 -24.98 -3.87
N ILE A 637 -23.36 -25.92 -4.41
CA ILE A 637 -24.69 -26.28 -3.89
C ILE A 637 -24.60 -26.93 -2.51
N GLN A 638 -23.60 -27.77 -2.25
CA GLN A 638 -23.39 -28.35 -0.93
C GLN A 638 -23.05 -27.28 0.12
N THR A 639 -22.26 -26.27 -0.29
CA THR A 639 -21.88 -25.15 0.58
C THR A 639 -23.10 -24.31 0.96
N LEU A 640 -23.95 -23.98 -0.03
CA LEU A 640 -25.22 -23.28 0.16
C LEU A 640 -26.28 -23.89 -0.77
N LEU A 641 -27.26 -24.57 -0.19
CA LEU A 641 -28.29 -25.30 -0.96
C LEU A 641 -29.06 -24.39 -1.92
N THR A 642 -29.33 -23.15 -1.50
CA THR A 642 -30.01 -22.12 -2.29
C THR A 642 -29.25 -21.69 -3.55
N THR A 643 -27.94 -21.93 -3.63
CA THR A 643 -27.15 -21.65 -4.83
C THR A 643 -27.57 -22.50 -6.03
N VAL A 644 -28.38 -23.56 -5.81
CA VAL A 644 -29.01 -24.34 -6.90
C VAL A 644 -29.76 -23.47 -7.91
N PHE A 645 -30.40 -22.38 -7.46
CA PHE A 645 -31.14 -21.47 -8.35
C PHE A 645 -30.20 -20.76 -9.33
N ALA A 646 -29.10 -20.18 -8.84
CA ALA A 646 -28.09 -19.56 -9.69
C ALA A 646 -27.32 -20.58 -10.56
N ALA A 647 -26.98 -21.73 -9.98
CA ALA A 647 -26.27 -22.82 -10.67
C ALA A 647 -27.07 -23.37 -11.87
N SER A 648 -28.40 -23.44 -11.77
CA SER A 648 -29.27 -23.97 -12.83
C SER A 648 -29.10 -23.25 -14.17
N GLY A 649 -29.00 -21.91 -14.16
CA GLY A 649 -28.78 -21.11 -15.36
C GLY A 649 -27.44 -21.42 -16.04
N LEU A 650 -26.39 -21.64 -15.25
CA LEU A 650 -25.07 -22.01 -15.75
C LEU A 650 -25.01 -23.45 -16.26
N VAL A 651 -25.71 -24.39 -15.61
CA VAL A 651 -25.85 -25.78 -16.10
C VAL A 651 -26.52 -25.79 -17.47
N VAL A 652 -27.61 -25.05 -17.65
CA VAL A 652 -28.31 -24.96 -18.94
C VAL A 652 -27.37 -24.39 -20.01
N ALA A 653 -26.66 -23.30 -19.71
CA ALA A 653 -25.71 -22.70 -20.64
C ALA A 653 -24.56 -23.64 -21.01
N LEU A 654 -23.97 -24.32 -20.02
CA LEU A 654 -22.91 -25.31 -20.20
C LEU A 654 -23.38 -26.46 -21.11
N VAL A 655 -24.56 -27.03 -20.83
CA VAL A 655 -25.11 -28.11 -21.63
C VAL A 655 -25.43 -27.65 -23.05
N MET A 656 -26.09 -26.52 -23.23
CA MET A 656 -26.46 -26.03 -24.56
C MET A 656 -25.25 -25.68 -25.43
N LEU A 657 -24.19 -25.11 -24.83
CA LEU A 657 -22.98 -24.72 -25.58
C LEU A 657 -22.06 -25.91 -25.88
N ARG A 658 -21.90 -26.85 -24.93
CA ARG A 658 -20.79 -27.81 -24.98
C ARG A 658 -21.21 -29.27 -25.17
N ARG A 659 -22.51 -29.59 -25.24
CA ARG A 659 -22.99 -30.99 -25.43
C ARG A 659 -22.45 -31.69 -26.69
N HIS A 660 -22.09 -30.93 -27.72
CA HIS A 660 -21.61 -31.46 -29.00
C HIS A 660 -20.08 -31.46 -29.13
N GLU A 661 -19.35 -30.86 -28.18
CA GLU A 661 -17.88 -30.69 -28.27
C GLU A 661 -17.09 -31.81 -27.60
N SER A 662 -17.76 -32.77 -26.95
CA SER A 662 -17.10 -33.95 -26.40
C SER A 662 -17.31 -35.16 -27.31
N GLY A 663 -16.23 -35.86 -27.69
CA GLY A 663 -16.31 -37.15 -28.40
C GLY A 663 -16.89 -38.31 -27.57
N HIS A 664 -17.37 -38.07 -26.35
CA HIS A 664 -17.91 -39.09 -25.45
C HIS A 664 -19.42 -39.23 -25.62
N ARG A 665 -19.95 -40.47 -25.61
CA ARG A 665 -21.38 -40.75 -25.90
C ARG A 665 -22.39 -40.18 -24.87
N ARG A 666 -21.96 -39.86 -23.63
CA ARG A 666 -22.87 -39.48 -22.51
C ARG A 666 -22.25 -38.45 -21.54
N PRO A 667 -21.82 -37.26 -21.99
CA PRO A 667 -21.13 -36.27 -21.15
C PRO A 667 -22.02 -35.70 -20.05
N ILE A 668 -23.32 -35.52 -20.34
CA ILE A 668 -24.30 -34.96 -19.40
C ILE A 668 -24.53 -35.90 -18.21
N LEU A 669 -24.70 -37.21 -18.45
CA LEU A 669 -24.90 -38.19 -17.38
C LEU A 669 -23.67 -38.29 -16.48
N LEU A 670 -22.47 -38.22 -17.05
CA LEU A 670 -21.23 -38.18 -16.28
C LEU A 670 -21.15 -36.90 -15.42
N GLY A 671 -21.50 -35.74 -15.99
CA GLY A 671 -21.56 -34.48 -15.26
C GLY A 671 -22.54 -34.52 -14.11
N ILE A 672 -23.80 -34.91 -14.35
CA ILE A 672 -24.82 -35.01 -13.30
C ILE A 672 -24.39 -35.99 -12.20
N GLY A 673 -23.85 -37.15 -12.57
CA GLY A 673 -23.30 -38.10 -11.60
C GLY A 673 -22.20 -37.48 -10.74
N ALA A 674 -21.29 -36.71 -11.34
CA ALA A 674 -20.22 -36.02 -10.62
C ALA A 674 -20.75 -34.91 -9.69
N MET A 675 -21.79 -34.17 -10.09
CA MET A 675 -22.43 -33.16 -9.26
C MET A 675 -23.16 -33.79 -8.06
N ILE A 676 -23.94 -34.85 -8.28
CA ILE A 676 -24.61 -35.57 -7.19
C ILE A 676 -23.57 -36.15 -6.23
N ALA A 677 -22.52 -36.78 -6.76
CA ALA A 677 -21.41 -37.28 -5.93
C ALA A 677 -20.80 -36.15 -5.09
N ALA A 678 -20.52 -34.98 -5.70
CA ALA A 678 -20.00 -33.80 -5.01
C ALA A 678 -20.95 -33.32 -3.88
N VAL A 679 -22.25 -33.20 -4.14
CA VAL A 679 -23.24 -32.80 -3.13
C VAL A 679 -23.31 -33.81 -1.97
N MET A 680 -23.25 -35.10 -2.29
CA MET A 680 -23.35 -36.17 -1.30
C MET A 680 -22.04 -36.45 -0.54
N THR A 681 -20.92 -35.83 -0.92
CA THR A 681 -19.60 -36.12 -0.28
C THR A 681 -19.60 -35.91 1.23
N ALA A 682 -20.04 -34.74 1.72
CA ALA A 682 -20.06 -34.46 3.16
C ALA A 682 -21.09 -35.34 3.89
N PRO A 683 -22.38 -35.40 3.49
CA PRO A 683 -23.32 -36.32 4.14
C PRO A 683 -22.81 -37.76 4.22
N ALA A 684 -22.25 -38.29 3.13
CA ALA A 684 -21.71 -39.65 3.10
C ALA A 684 -20.48 -39.82 4.00
N TRP A 685 -19.58 -38.82 4.03
CA TRP A 685 -18.41 -38.83 4.91
C TRP A 685 -18.80 -38.89 6.39
N TYR A 686 -19.73 -38.03 6.81
CA TYR A 686 -20.20 -37.99 8.20
C TYR A 686 -20.99 -39.24 8.59
N LEU A 687 -21.79 -39.78 7.66
CA LEU A 687 -22.48 -41.06 7.84
C LEU A 687 -21.51 -42.21 8.07
N LEU A 688 -20.46 -42.32 7.25
CA LEU A 688 -19.46 -43.39 7.38
C LEU A 688 -18.59 -43.27 8.64
N ARG A 689 -18.46 -42.06 9.19
CA ARG A 689 -17.66 -41.77 10.39
C ARG A 689 -18.46 -41.91 11.69
N GLY A 690 -19.79 -41.96 11.62
CA GLY A 690 -20.67 -42.01 12.80
C GLY A 690 -21.00 -40.65 13.40
N GLY A 691 -20.67 -39.54 12.74
CA GLY A 691 -20.99 -38.16 13.17
C GLY A 691 -22.09 -37.52 12.34
N PHE A 692 -23.05 -38.33 11.85
CA PHE A 692 -24.10 -37.85 10.96
C PHE A 692 -25.08 -36.93 11.66
N ASP A 693 -25.36 -37.18 12.94
CA ASP A 693 -26.35 -36.42 13.70
C ASP A 693 -25.86 -34.99 13.97
N GLU A 694 -24.58 -34.78 14.27
CA GLU A 694 -23.96 -33.46 14.40
C GLU A 694 -23.94 -32.72 13.06
N PHE A 695 -23.54 -33.40 11.98
CA PHE A 695 -23.57 -32.83 10.63
C PHE A 695 -24.99 -32.42 10.23
N TRP A 696 -25.97 -33.30 10.42
CA TRP A 696 -27.36 -33.05 10.04
C TRP A 696 -27.98 -31.95 10.91
N SER A 697 -27.65 -31.91 12.19
CA SER A 697 -28.11 -30.88 13.12
C SER A 697 -27.60 -29.50 12.75
N GLY A 698 -26.30 -29.37 12.44
CA GLY A 698 -25.71 -28.10 11.98
C GLY A 698 -26.16 -27.70 10.57
N TRP A 699 -26.15 -28.64 9.61
CA TRP A 699 -26.40 -28.35 8.20
C TRP A 699 -27.89 -28.18 7.86
N TRP A 700 -28.78 -29.02 8.40
CA TRP A 700 -30.21 -29.02 8.06
C TRP A 700 -31.11 -28.57 9.21
N THR A 701 -31.00 -29.17 10.40
CA THR A 701 -31.94 -28.90 11.50
C THR A 701 -31.91 -27.44 11.92
N TYR A 702 -30.71 -26.88 12.16
CA TYR A 702 -30.55 -25.48 12.51
C TYR A 702 -31.03 -24.54 11.39
N ALA A 703 -30.74 -24.85 10.12
CA ALA A 703 -31.25 -24.07 8.99
C ALA A 703 -32.79 -24.08 8.94
N SER A 704 -33.43 -25.19 9.33
CA SER A 704 -34.88 -25.29 9.44
C SER A 704 -35.43 -24.43 10.58
N PHE A 705 -34.74 -24.36 11.73
CA PHE A 705 -35.12 -23.50 12.86
C PHE A 705 -35.02 -22.03 12.48
N MET A 706 -33.97 -21.64 11.75
CA MET A 706 -33.83 -20.30 11.20
C MET A 706 -35.01 -19.91 10.31
N SER A 707 -35.52 -20.84 9.49
CA SER A 707 -36.68 -20.56 8.64
C SER A 707 -37.99 -20.52 9.42
N LYS A 708 -38.18 -21.38 10.43
CA LYS A 708 -39.40 -21.45 11.25
C LYS A 708 -39.48 -20.32 12.27
N GLY A 709 -38.35 -19.94 12.86
CA GLY A 709 -38.25 -18.99 13.96
C GLY A 709 -38.62 -17.55 13.61
N THR A 710 -38.63 -17.20 12.32
CA THR A 710 -39.13 -15.90 11.85
C THR A 710 -40.67 -15.86 11.75
N GLY A 711 -41.34 -17.02 11.72
CA GLY A 711 -42.80 -17.14 11.64
C GLY A 711 -43.42 -16.61 10.35
N ARG A 712 -42.61 -16.28 9.32
CA ARG A 712 -43.09 -15.63 8.09
C ARG A 712 -43.60 -16.63 7.06
N GLY A 713 -44.77 -16.34 6.49
CA GLY A 713 -45.28 -17.07 5.34
C GLY A 713 -44.49 -16.79 4.05
N TYR A 714 -44.63 -17.64 3.02
CA TYR A 714 -43.89 -17.49 1.75
C TYR A 714 -44.09 -16.11 1.10
N MET A 715 -45.33 -15.60 1.07
CA MET A 715 -45.62 -14.29 0.46
C MET A 715 -45.03 -13.13 1.27
N GLU A 716 -44.98 -13.23 2.59
CA GLU A 716 -44.35 -12.23 3.45
C GLU A 716 -42.83 -12.22 3.23
N GLN A 717 -42.21 -13.38 3.03
CA GLN A 717 -40.78 -13.48 2.69
C GLN A 717 -40.47 -12.82 1.34
N VAL A 718 -41.30 -13.06 0.32
CA VAL A 718 -41.16 -12.40 -0.98
C VAL A 718 -41.34 -10.88 -0.86
N GLY A 719 -42.34 -10.43 -0.10
CA GLY A 719 -42.56 -9.00 0.17
C GLY A 719 -41.39 -8.34 0.90
N LEU A 720 -40.84 -9.01 1.92
CA LEU A 720 -39.63 -8.55 2.62
C LEU A 720 -38.44 -8.48 1.68
N GLY A 721 -38.17 -9.54 0.92
CA GLY A 721 -37.08 -9.58 -0.05
C GLY A 721 -37.19 -8.48 -1.10
N TRP A 722 -38.40 -8.21 -1.59
CA TRP A 722 -38.67 -7.10 -2.51
C TRP A 722 -38.32 -5.74 -1.90
N ASN A 723 -38.81 -5.45 -0.69
CA ASN A 723 -38.54 -4.19 -0.01
C ASN A 723 -37.04 -4.00 0.28
N THR A 724 -36.39 -5.03 0.83
CA THR A 724 -34.94 -4.97 1.08
C THR A 724 -34.14 -4.74 -0.21
N MET A 725 -34.57 -5.32 -1.32
CA MET A 725 -33.89 -5.12 -2.61
C MET A 725 -34.08 -3.71 -3.15
N ILE A 726 -35.27 -3.14 -2.99
CA ILE A 726 -35.50 -1.72 -3.28
C ILE A 726 -34.58 -0.84 -2.44
N ASP A 727 -34.50 -1.09 -1.13
CA ASP A 727 -33.64 -0.31 -0.24
C ASP A 727 -32.16 -0.44 -0.65
N TYR A 728 -31.69 -1.66 -0.90
CA TYR A 728 -30.32 -1.93 -1.35
C TYR A 728 -29.96 -1.19 -2.64
N TYR A 729 -30.87 -1.18 -3.62
CA TYR A 729 -30.68 -0.49 -4.90
C TYR A 729 -30.91 1.01 -4.82
N GLY A 730 -31.72 1.49 -3.86
CA GLY A 730 -31.92 2.91 -3.56
C GLY A 730 -30.62 3.56 -3.09
N GLU A 731 -29.82 2.83 -2.31
CA GLU A 731 -28.48 3.25 -1.91
C GLU A 731 -27.42 3.12 -3.03
N ARG A 732 -27.71 2.37 -4.09
CA ARG A 732 -26.76 1.99 -5.16
C ARG A 732 -27.36 2.19 -6.56
N PRO A 733 -27.75 3.42 -6.92
CA PRO A 733 -28.42 3.71 -8.19
C PRO A 733 -27.58 3.32 -9.41
N GLU A 734 -26.26 3.32 -9.30
CA GLU A 734 -25.35 2.86 -10.35
C GLU A 734 -25.56 1.39 -10.74
N SER A 735 -25.90 0.53 -9.77
CA SER A 735 -26.21 -0.88 -10.05
C SER A 735 -27.50 -1.01 -10.87
N VAL A 736 -28.50 -0.18 -10.57
CA VAL A 736 -29.76 -0.10 -11.34
C VAL A 736 -29.49 0.35 -12.78
N ILE A 737 -28.65 1.37 -12.97
CA ILE A 737 -28.24 1.85 -14.30
C ILE A 737 -27.59 0.73 -15.10
N VAL A 738 -26.72 -0.08 -14.48
CA VAL A 738 -26.09 -1.25 -15.13
C VAL A 738 -27.13 -2.29 -15.52
N ILE A 739 -28.07 -2.62 -14.63
CA ILE A 739 -29.11 -3.62 -14.90
C ILE A 739 -30.03 -3.16 -16.03
N VAL A 740 -30.53 -1.91 -15.98
CA VAL A 740 -31.36 -1.33 -17.04
C VAL A 740 -30.59 -1.26 -18.35
N GLY A 741 -29.33 -0.80 -18.32
CA GLY A 741 -28.44 -0.77 -19.48
C GLY A 741 -28.21 -2.15 -20.09
N PHE A 742 -28.10 -3.19 -19.28
CA PHE A 742 -27.99 -4.57 -19.71
C PHE A 742 -29.27 -5.06 -20.40
N LEU A 743 -30.45 -4.77 -19.83
CA LEU A 743 -31.74 -5.13 -20.44
C LEU A 743 -31.94 -4.44 -21.78
N LEU A 744 -31.67 -3.13 -21.85
CA LEU A 744 -31.74 -2.35 -23.08
C LEU A 744 -30.75 -2.84 -24.13
N PHE A 745 -29.51 -3.16 -23.71
CA PHE A 745 -28.50 -3.74 -24.58
C PHE A 745 -28.93 -5.10 -25.14
N ALA A 746 -29.40 -5.99 -24.26
CA ALA A 746 -29.89 -7.31 -24.63
C ALA A 746 -31.06 -7.20 -25.62
N TRP A 747 -32.05 -6.36 -25.32
CA TRP A 747 -33.20 -6.10 -26.19
C TRP A 747 -32.77 -5.58 -27.56
N ASN A 748 -31.98 -4.51 -27.61
CA ASN A 748 -31.59 -3.85 -28.86
C ASN A 748 -30.69 -4.73 -29.74
N ARG A 749 -29.84 -5.55 -29.14
CA ARG A 749 -28.85 -6.36 -29.88
C ARG A 749 -29.26 -7.82 -30.06
N TRP A 750 -30.37 -8.27 -29.49
CA TRP A 750 -30.77 -9.68 -29.40
C TRP A 750 -30.65 -10.42 -30.74
N THR A 751 -31.24 -9.85 -31.80
CA THR A 751 -31.27 -10.44 -33.14
C THR A 751 -29.88 -10.51 -33.78
N SER A 752 -28.99 -9.58 -33.44
CA SER A 752 -27.59 -9.53 -33.92
C SER A 752 -26.61 -10.39 -33.11
N MET A 753 -26.99 -10.87 -31.92
CA MET A 753 -26.13 -11.70 -31.08
C MET A 753 -25.96 -13.11 -31.66
N THR A 754 -24.74 -13.64 -31.57
CA THR A 754 -24.46 -15.05 -31.85
C THR A 754 -25.15 -15.97 -30.81
N PRO A 755 -25.36 -17.27 -31.11
CA PRO A 755 -25.91 -18.20 -30.12
C PRO A 755 -25.14 -18.23 -28.80
N LYS A 756 -23.79 -18.16 -28.87
CA LYS A 756 -22.91 -18.09 -27.69
C LYS A 756 -23.17 -16.82 -26.86
N GLN A 757 -23.34 -15.67 -27.52
CA GLN A 757 -23.65 -14.40 -26.85
C GLN A 757 -25.04 -14.42 -26.21
N ARG A 758 -26.08 -14.91 -26.91
CA ARG A 758 -27.44 -15.02 -26.36
C ARG A 758 -27.47 -15.91 -25.12
N LEU A 759 -26.86 -17.09 -25.20
CA LEU A 759 -26.77 -18.01 -24.07
C LEU A 759 -25.99 -17.42 -22.89
N THR A 760 -24.92 -16.66 -23.15
CA THR A 760 -24.17 -15.95 -22.11
C THR A 760 -25.04 -14.88 -21.44
N THR A 761 -25.76 -14.07 -22.21
CA THR A 761 -26.72 -13.07 -21.70
C THR A 761 -27.79 -13.72 -20.83
N MET A 762 -28.39 -14.82 -21.30
CA MET A 762 -29.40 -15.58 -20.55
C MET A 762 -28.81 -16.17 -19.26
N ALA A 763 -27.59 -16.72 -19.30
CA ALA A 763 -26.94 -17.30 -18.14
C ALA A 763 -26.65 -16.25 -17.06
N ILE A 764 -26.17 -15.07 -17.43
CA ILE A 764 -25.91 -13.96 -16.50
C ILE A 764 -27.23 -13.44 -15.90
N GLY A 765 -28.27 -13.29 -16.72
CA GLY A 765 -29.60 -12.91 -16.22
C GLY A 765 -30.21 -13.96 -15.29
N ALA A 766 -30.11 -15.24 -15.63
CA ALA A 766 -30.58 -16.34 -14.79
C ALA A 766 -29.78 -16.45 -13.48
N TRP A 767 -28.46 -16.22 -13.50
CA TRP A 767 -27.66 -16.13 -12.29
C TRP A 767 -28.15 -14.96 -11.41
N PHE A 768 -28.31 -13.76 -11.97
CA PHE A 768 -28.82 -12.61 -11.23
C PHE A 768 -30.17 -12.88 -10.54
N ILE A 769 -31.14 -13.43 -11.29
CA ILE A 769 -32.45 -13.82 -10.75
C ILE A 769 -32.30 -14.92 -9.69
N GLY A 770 -31.44 -15.90 -9.93
CA GLY A 770 -31.16 -16.97 -8.97
C GLY A 770 -30.56 -16.46 -7.65
N GLY A 771 -29.69 -15.44 -7.71
CA GLY A 771 -29.16 -14.76 -6.51
C GLY A 771 -30.24 -14.00 -5.75
N TRP A 772 -31.19 -13.38 -6.45
CA TRP A 772 -32.35 -12.72 -5.85
C TRP A 772 -33.26 -13.71 -5.11
N ILE A 773 -33.54 -14.85 -5.74
CA ILE A 773 -34.30 -15.95 -5.14
C ILE A 773 -33.55 -16.52 -3.94
N GLU A 774 -32.23 -16.73 -4.05
CA GLU A 774 -31.39 -17.21 -2.95
C GLU A 774 -31.48 -16.31 -1.72
N LEU A 775 -31.37 -14.98 -1.87
CA LEU A 775 -31.43 -14.04 -0.74
C LEU A 775 -32.83 -14.00 -0.11
N THR A 776 -33.86 -14.02 -0.96
CA THR A 776 -35.27 -13.98 -0.54
C THR A 776 -35.67 -15.23 0.22
N LEU A 777 -35.42 -16.41 -0.35
CA LEU A 777 -35.77 -17.70 0.27
C LEU A 777 -34.87 -18.04 1.46
N GLY A 778 -33.62 -17.58 1.44
CA GLY A 778 -32.70 -17.74 2.57
C GLY A 778 -33.03 -16.83 3.76
N GLN A 779 -33.88 -15.81 3.57
CA GLN A 779 -34.14 -14.74 4.56
C GLN A 779 -32.84 -14.09 5.09
N ARG A 780 -31.85 -13.93 4.21
CA ARG A 780 -30.52 -13.41 4.55
C ARG A 780 -30.31 -12.07 3.85
N PHE A 781 -30.54 -10.99 4.58
CA PHE A 781 -30.59 -9.62 4.05
C PHE A 781 -29.50 -8.69 4.57
N SER A 782 -28.55 -9.19 5.36
CA SER A 782 -27.35 -8.42 5.69
C SER A 782 -26.58 -8.07 4.41
N SER A 783 -26.07 -6.85 4.34
CA SER A 783 -25.41 -6.27 3.16
C SER A 783 -24.25 -7.11 2.61
N HIS A 784 -23.55 -7.86 3.46
CA HIS A 784 -22.47 -8.76 3.04
C HIS A 784 -22.92 -9.99 2.23
N TYR A 785 -24.21 -10.32 2.24
CA TYR A 785 -24.74 -11.42 1.43
C TYR A 785 -24.97 -11.07 -0.03
N PHE A 786 -24.93 -9.78 -0.39
CA PHE A 786 -25.28 -9.29 -1.73
C PHE A 786 -24.22 -9.61 -2.80
N SER A 787 -23.12 -10.30 -2.48
CA SER A 787 -22.15 -10.80 -3.47
C SER A 787 -22.81 -11.64 -4.57
N VAL A 788 -23.84 -12.43 -4.23
CA VAL A 788 -24.57 -13.31 -5.16
C VAL A 788 -25.28 -12.57 -6.29
N ILE A 789 -25.61 -11.28 -6.11
CA ILE A 789 -26.17 -10.41 -7.15
C ILE A 789 -25.17 -9.38 -7.66
N ALA A 790 -24.18 -8.99 -6.86
CA ALA A 790 -23.12 -8.06 -7.28
C ALA A 790 -22.23 -8.65 -8.37
N VAL A 791 -21.85 -9.93 -8.26
CA VAL A 791 -21.02 -10.61 -9.27
C VAL A 791 -21.69 -10.62 -10.65
N PRO A 792 -22.93 -11.13 -10.83
CA PRO A 792 -23.57 -11.07 -12.14
C PRO A 792 -23.80 -9.63 -12.62
N THR A 793 -24.02 -8.66 -11.73
CA THR A 793 -24.08 -7.23 -12.12
C THR A 793 -22.74 -6.73 -12.68
N ALA A 794 -21.60 -7.11 -12.10
CA ALA A 794 -20.28 -6.80 -12.66
C ALA A 794 -20.06 -7.46 -14.04
N LEU A 795 -20.58 -8.68 -14.25
CA LEU A 795 -20.56 -9.33 -15.56
C LEU A 795 -21.47 -8.63 -16.58
N MET A 796 -22.61 -8.09 -16.17
CA MET A 796 -23.45 -7.23 -17.02
C MET A 796 -22.69 -5.97 -17.45
N LEU A 797 -21.99 -5.30 -16.52
CA LEU A 797 -21.14 -4.15 -16.83
C LEU A 797 -20.03 -4.51 -17.82
N ALA A 798 -19.39 -5.68 -17.66
CA ALA A 798 -18.38 -6.19 -18.57
C ALA A 798 -18.89 -6.29 -20.02
N MET A 799 -20.15 -6.70 -20.21
CA MET A 799 -20.80 -6.76 -21.52
C MET A 799 -21.02 -5.36 -22.10
N ILE A 800 -21.56 -4.43 -21.30
CA ILE A 800 -21.85 -3.06 -21.72
C ILE A 800 -20.57 -2.34 -22.16
N ILE A 801 -19.49 -2.45 -21.37
CA ILE A 801 -18.18 -1.85 -21.69
C ILE A 801 -17.64 -2.40 -23.01
N SER A 802 -17.82 -3.70 -23.30
CA SER A 802 -17.44 -4.27 -24.61
C SER A 802 -18.15 -3.54 -25.74
N SER A 803 -19.47 -3.35 -25.63
CA SER A 803 -20.26 -2.67 -26.66
C SER A 803 -19.84 -1.21 -26.86
N ILE A 804 -19.65 -0.46 -25.77
CA ILE A 804 -19.18 0.93 -25.82
C ILE A 804 -17.81 1.01 -26.49
N SER A 805 -16.88 0.14 -26.10
CA SER A 805 -15.54 0.11 -26.69
C SER A 805 -15.56 -0.17 -28.19
N ASN A 806 -16.42 -1.09 -28.65
CA ASN A 806 -16.58 -1.40 -30.06
C ASN A 806 -17.24 -0.25 -30.84
N ALA A 807 -18.21 0.44 -30.24
CA ALA A 807 -18.85 1.62 -30.83
C ALA A 807 -17.85 2.77 -31.01
N LEU A 808 -17.04 3.07 -30.00
CA LEU A 808 -16.00 4.11 -30.07
C LEU A 808 -14.96 3.82 -31.15
N VAL A 809 -14.51 2.56 -31.27
CA VAL A 809 -13.60 2.13 -32.34
C VAL A 809 -14.25 2.28 -33.72
N SER A 810 -15.57 2.06 -33.84
CA SER A 810 -16.27 2.21 -35.11
C SER A 810 -16.45 3.68 -35.53
N VAL A 811 -16.61 4.61 -34.58
CA VAL A 811 -16.72 6.05 -34.84
C VAL A 811 -15.37 6.63 -35.28
N GLY A 812 -14.26 6.23 -34.65
CA GLY A 812 -12.92 6.67 -35.07
C GLY A 812 -12.53 6.21 -36.49
N ARG A 813 -13.09 5.09 -36.96
CA ARG A 813 -12.93 4.65 -38.36
C ARG A 813 -13.71 5.52 -39.36
N TRP A 814 -14.75 6.23 -38.91
CA TRP A 814 -15.62 7.03 -39.78
C TRP A 814 -15.07 8.46 -40.00
N THR A 815 -14.26 8.97 -39.07
CA THR A 815 -13.63 10.31 -39.17
C THR A 815 -12.40 10.37 -40.08
N GLY A 816 -12.02 9.27 -40.74
CA GLY A 816 -10.96 9.25 -41.75
C GLY A 816 -9.53 9.40 -41.19
N GLU A 817 -9.34 9.38 -39.87
CA GLU A 817 -8.01 9.36 -39.26
C GLU A 817 -7.33 8.00 -39.50
N SER A 818 -6.08 8.09 -39.94
CA SER A 818 -5.27 7.03 -40.53
C SER A 818 -5.18 5.73 -39.71
N ARG A 819 -5.11 4.59 -40.43
CA ARG A 819 -4.76 3.22 -40.00
C ARG A 819 -3.47 3.07 -39.16
N ASN A 820 -2.78 4.16 -38.81
CA ASN A 820 -1.57 4.12 -38.01
C ASN A 820 -1.86 3.81 -36.53
N THR A 821 -0.93 3.08 -35.93
CA THR A 821 -0.91 2.58 -34.54
C THR A 821 -1.17 3.62 -33.44
N HIS A 822 -1.25 4.92 -33.77
CA HIS A 822 -1.61 6.00 -32.86
C HIS A 822 -3.08 5.99 -32.42
N ASP A 823 -3.97 5.34 -33.18
CA ASP A 823 -5.41 5.23 -32.88
C ASP A 823 -5.73 4.39 -31.63
N ARG A 824 -4.77 3.58 -31.17
CA ARG A 824 -4.93 2.78 -29.94
C ARG A 824 -4.95 3.65 -28.69
N ARG A 825 -4.29 4.82 -28.70
CA ARG A 825 -4.17 5.70 -27.53
C ARG A 825 -5.47 6.42 -27.15
N ALA A 826 -6.35 6.69 -28.12
CA ALA A 826 -7.63 7.36 -27.89
C ALA A 826 -8.62 6.50 -27.05
N VAL A 827 -8.52 5.17 -27.13
CA VAL A 827 -9.33 4.24 -26.31
C VAL A 827 -8.79 4.12 -24.87
N HIS A 828 -7.57 4.60 -24.59
CA HIS A 828 -6.90 4.43 -23.29
C HIS A 828 -7.12 5.59 -22.30
N ALA A 829 -7.40 6.80 -22.78
CA ALA A 829 -7.77 7.93 -21.93
C ALA A 829 -9.04 7.67 -21.09
N PRO A 830 -10.15 7.11 -21.65
CA PRO A 830 -11.32 6.75 -20.85
C PRO A 830 -11.08 5.57 -19.91
N VAL A 831 -10.13 4.67 -20.21
CA VAL A 831 -9.70 3.57 -19.31
C VAL A 831 -9.02 4.13 -18.07
N LEU A 832 -8.07 5.05 -18.25
CA LEU A 832 -7.38 5.72 -17.15
C LEU A 832 -8.36 6.61 -16.36
N ALA A 833 -9.22 7.35 -17.06
CA ALA A 833 -10.23 8.19 -16.42
C ALA A 833 -11.26 7.37 -15.65
N ALA A 834 -11.73 6.23 -16.17
CA ALA A 834 -12.67 5.35 -15.46
C ALA A 834 -12.01 4.65 -14.28
N LEU A 835 -10.75 4.22 -14.40
CA LEU A 835 -10.02 3.61 -13.29
C LEU A 835 -9.75 4.63 -12.18
N THR A 836 -9.29 5.82 -12.54
CA THR A 836 -9.10 6.94 -11.61
C THR A 836 -10.43 7.35 -11.01
N LEU A 837 -11.51 7.42 -11.80
CA LEU A 837 -12.85 7.72 -11.29
C LEU A 837 -13.29 6.65 -10.29
N VAL A 838 -13.19 5.36 -10.60
CA VAL A 838 -13.56 4.26 -9.67
C VAL A 838 -12.71 4.30 -8.40
N LEU A 839 -11.39 4.50 -8.51
CA LEU A 839 -10.51 4.61 -7.35
C LEU A 839 -10.83 5.87 -6.51
N VAL A 840 -11.18 6.98 -7.14
CA VAL A 840 -11.51 8.25 -6.48
C VAL A 840 -12.95 8.25 -5.91
N THR A 841 -13.92 7.62 -6.58
CA THR A 841 -15.35 7.65 -6.21
C THR A 841 -15.76 6.47 -5.34
N GLN A 842 -15.08 5.32 -5.41
CA GLN A 842 -15.47 4.11 -4.67
C GLN A 842 -14.44 3.63 -3.64
N CYS A 843 -13.17 4.07 -3.70
CA CYS A 843 -12.09 3.56 -2.85
C CYS A 843 -11.49 4.62 -1.91
N SER A 844 -12.30 5.42 -1.21
CA SER A 844 -11.77 6.58 -0.48
C SER A 844 -11.22 6.30 0.93
N THR A 845 -11.49 5.14 1.55
CA THR A 845 -10.95 4.81 2.89
C THR A 845 -10.09 3.56 2.90
N LEU A 846 -10.61 2.41 2.46
CA LEU A 846 -9.90 1.11 2.51
C LEU A 846 -8.62 1.10 1.66
N PHE A 847 -8.67 1.63 0.44
CA PHE A 847 -7.48 1.73 -0.41
C PHE A 847 -6.38 2.59 0.22
N TRP A 848 -6.75 3.74 0.78
CA TRP A 848 -5.78 4.61 1.46
C TRP A 848 -5.31 4.04 2.79
N ASP A 849 -6.16 3.27 3.50
CA ASP A 849 -5.75 2.50 4.68
C ASP A 849 -4.69 1.47 4.32
N GLY A 850 -4.96 0.67 3.27
CA GLY A 850 -4.02 -0.32 2.76
C GLY A 850 -2.74 0.31 2.25
N THR A 851 -2.83 1.46 1.57
CA THR A 851 -1.65 2.20 1.09
C THR A 851 -0.82 2.72 2.26
N SER A 852 -1.46 3.28 3.27
CA SER A 852 -0.81 3.77 4.49
C SER A 852 -0.11 2.64 5.24
N ARG A 853 -0.83 1.56 5.54
CA ARG A 853 -0.29 0.38 6.23
C ARG A 853 0.82 -0.31 5.44
N ALA A 854 0.64 -0.49 4.12
CA ALA A 854 1.67 -1.07 3.26
C ALA A 854 2.92 -0.16 3.16
N GLY A 855 2.74 1.16 3.19
CA GLY A 855 3.82 2.14 3.18
C GLY A 855 4.60 2.18 4.51
N ALA A 856 3.90 2.02 5.64
CA ALA A 856 4.47 1.98 6.99
C ALA A 856 5.06 0.61 7.36
N PHE A 857 4.70 -0.44 6.61
CA PHE A 857 5.15 -1.80 6.91
C PHE A 857 6.67 -1.95 6.77
N THR A 858 7.28 -2.56 7.77
CA THR A 858 8.72 -2.83 7.84
C THR A 858 8.99 -4.31 8.07
N SER A 859 8.40 -4.91 9.11
CA SER A 859 8.45 -6.35 9.38
C SER A 859 7.17 -6.83 10.09
N PHE A 860 6.93 -8.15 10.07
CA PHE A 860 5.82 -8.75 10.83
C PHE A 860 6.02 -8.67 12.35
N SER A 861 7.26 -8.80 12.83
CA SER A 861 7.58 -8.65 14.26
C SER A 861 7.25 -7.23 14.78
N ARG A 862 7.59 -6.17 14.02
CA ARG A 862 7.20 -4.80 14.40
C ARG A 862 5.68 -4.59 14.35
N LEU A 863 5.00 -5.22 13.39
CA LEU A 863 3.54 -5.17 13.30
C LEU A 863 2.86 -5.83 14.51
N GLU A 864 3.40 -6.95 14.98
CA GLU A 864 2.94 -7.68 16.16
C GLU A 864 3.15 -6.85 17.44
N GLN A 865 4.37 -6.33 17.65
CA GLN A 865 4.67 -5.39 18.75
C GLN A 865 3.72 -4.18 18.75
N SER A 866 3.45 -3.59 17.58
CA SER A 866 2.52 -2.47 17.47
C SER A 866 1.07 -2.84 17.79
N ARG A 867 0.65 -4.09 17.59
CA ARG A 867 -0.70 -4.57 17.91
C ARG A 867 -0.86 -4.83 19.38
N ASP A 868 0.12 -5.49 20.00
CA ASP A 868 0.14 -5.70 21.44
C ASP A 868 0.20 -4.35 22.17
N ALA A 869 1.00 -3.41 21.66
CA ALA A 869 1.04 -2.03 22.14
C ALA A 869 -0.31 -1.31 22.04
N ALA A 870 -1.15 -1.66 21.06
CA ALA A 870 -2.46 -1.04 20.84
C ALA A 870 -3.62 -1.72 21.60
N GLN A 871 -3.39 -2.85 22.28
CA GLN A 871 -4.42 -3.50 23.10
C GLN A 871 -4.76 -2.63 24.32
N ASP A 872 -6.06 -2.50 24.62
CA ASP A 872 -6.51 -1.81 25.83
C ASP A 872 -6.04 -2.57 27.08
N GLY A 873 -5.76 -1.86 28.16
CA GLY A 873 -5.16 -2.51 29.32
C GLY A 873 -6.06 -3.51 30.04
N GLN A 874 -7.39 -3.40 29.93
CA GLN A 874 -8.27 -4.42 30.50
C GLN A 874 -8.10 -5.74 29.74
N SER A 875 -8.08 -5.70 28.41
CA SER A 875 -7.77 -6.86 27.57
C SER A 875 -6.38 -7.43 27.87
N ARG A 876 -5.36 -6.58 28.08
CA ARG A 876 -4.03 -7.04 28.50
C ARG A 876 -4.05 -7.75 29.85
N THR A 877 -4.80 -7.22 30.81
CA THR A 877 -4.95 -7.83 32.15
C THR A 877 -5.66 -9.18 32.05
N VAL A 878 -6.77 -9.27 31.29
CA VAL A 878 -7.47 -10.54 31.04
C VAL A 878 -6.53 -11.56 30.40
N ARG A 879 -5.74 -11.17 29.40
CA ARG A 879 -4.76 -12.04 28.75
C ARG A 879 -3.66 -12.47 29.71
N ALA A 880 -3.14 -11.58 30.55
CA ALA A 880 -2.17 -11.93 31.60
C ALA A 880 -2.74 -12.95 32.61
N ILE A 881 -4.01 -12.82 32.99
CA ILE A 881 -4.70 -13.78 33.87
C ILE A 881 -4.79 -15.15 33.19
N LEU A 882 -5.18 -15.18 31.92
CA LEU A 882 -5.28 -16.42 31.16
C LEU A 882 -3.91 -17.08 30.94
N ASP A 883 -2.87 -16.30 30.69
CA ASP A 883 -1.49 -16.78 30.51
C ASP A 883 -0.89 -17.36 31.81
N LEU A 884 -1.43 -17.01 32.98
CA LEU A 884 -1.04 -17.62 34.26
C LEU A 884 -1.63 -19.04 34.43
N VAL A 885 -2.82 -19.30 33.90
CA VAL A 885 -3.58 -20.54 34.17
C VAL A 885 -3.74 -21.46 32.96
N SER A 886 -3.30 -21.02 31.78
CA SER A 886 -3.45 -21.75 30.51
C SER A 886 -2.47 -21.25 29.45
N ASP A 887 -2.17 -22.11 28.48
CA ASP A 887 -1.31 -21.78 27.34
C ASP A 887 -2.12 -21.26 26.14
N ASP A 888 -1.43 -20.69 25.15
CA ASP A 888 -2.08 -20.25 23.92
C ASP A 888 -2.68 -21.45 23.16
N GLY A 889 -3.91 -21.28 22.68
CA GLY A 889 -4.67 -22.37 22.06
C GLY A 889 -5.30 -23.36 23.03
N ASP A 890 -5.17 -23.17 24.35
CA ASP A 890 -5.97 -23.91 25.33
C ASP A 890 -7.43 -23.46 25.34
N ALA A 891 -8.30 -24.33 25.87
CA ALA A 891 -9.73 -24.08 25.91
C ALA A 891 -10.13 -23.14 27.04
N VAL A 892 -11.00 -22.18 26.68
CA VAL A 892 -11.69 -21.32 27.63
C VAL A 892 -13.20 -21.47 27.46
N LEU A 893 -13.92 -21.53 28.58
CA LEU A 893 -15.37 -21.50 28.57
C LEU A 893 -15.81 -20.05 28.46
N ALA A 894 -16.78 -19.71 27.60
CA ALA A 894 -17.31 -18.36 27.59
C ALA A 894 -18.82 -18.32 27.34
N TRP A 895 -19.48 -17.37 27.99
CA TRP A 895 -20.88 -17.04 27.71
C TRP A 895 -20.93 -15.79 26.84
N THR A 896 -20.88 -15.99 25.53
CA THR A 896 -20.67 -14.89 24.58
C THR A 896 -21.39 -15.13 23.26
N MET A 897 -21.60 -14.05 22.51
CA MET A 897 -21.95 -14.09 21.08
C MET A 897 -20.76 -13.66 20.21
N TYR A 898 -19.62 -13.36 20.80
CA TYR A 898 -18.53 -12.65 20.16
C TYR A 898 -17.31 -13.56 19.96
N PRO A 899 -16.92 -13.84 18.71
CA PRO A 899 -15.72 -14.64 18.42
C PRO A 899 -14.43 -14.05 19.02
N TRP A 900 -14.32 -12.73 19.09
CA TRP A 900 -13.15 -12.05 19.66
C TRP A 900 -12.97 -12.27 21.17
N THR A 901 -13.97 -12.76 21.90
CA THR A 901 -13.79 -13.25 23.29
C THR A 901 -12.73 -14.35 23.35
N TYR A 902 -12.65 -15.17 22.30
CA TYR A 902 -11.65 -16.23 22.16
C TYR A 902 -10.39 -15.69 21.47
N LEU A 903 -10.55 -15.03 20.31
CA LEU A 903 -9.42 -14.64 19.47
C LEU A 903 -8.55 -13.51 20.04
N ASN A 904 -9.10 -12.53 20.76
CA ASN A 904 -8.27 -11.48 21.37
C ASN A 904 -7.44 -12.03 22.55
N ASN A 905 -7.86 -13.17 23.09
CA ASN A 905 -7.22 -13.84 24.23
C ASN A 905 -6.41 -15.07 23.80
N GLU A 906 -6.30 -15.36 22.50
CA GLU A 906 -5.57 -16.51 21.95
C GLU A 906 -5.97 -17.84 22.60
N ARG A 907 -7.28 -18.01 22.85
CA ARG A 907 -7.87 -19.24 23.39
C ARG A 907 -8.87 -19.82 22.40
N VAL A 908 -9.14 -21.11 22.53
CA VAL A 908 -10.16 -21.80 21.73
C VAL A 908 -11.44 -22.02 22.53
N PRO A 909 -12.61 -22.13 21.89
CA PRO A 909 -13.84 -22.48 22.59
C PRO A 909 -13.75 -23.85 23.28
N ALA A 910 -14.13 -23.89 24.56
CA ALA A 910 -14.23 -25.14 25.32
C ALA A 910 -15.38 -26.06 24.84
N THR A 911 -16.38 -25.51 24.16
CA THR A 911 -17.51 -26.25 23.59
C THR A 911 -17.70 -25.94 22.11
N ARG A 912 -18.25 -26.91 21.36
CA ARG A 912 -18.71 -26.74 19.97
C ARG A 912 -19.86 -25.73 19.84
N LEU A 913 -20.51 -25.41 20.95
CA LEU A 913 -21.58 -24.41 21.07
C LEU A 913 -20.98 -23.05 21.46
N SER A 914 -20.03 -22.55 20.68
CA SER A 914 -19.21 -21.39 21.04
C SER A 914 -19.98 -20.06 21.17
N TRP A 915 -21.24 -20.04 20.73
CA TRP A 915 -22.18 -18.95 20.92
C TRP A 915 -23.33 -19.36 21.84
N LYS A 916 -23.66 -18.49 22.81
CA LYS A 916 -24.79 -18.71 23.72
C LYS A 916 -26.13 -18.88 23.00
N SER A 917 -26.29 -18.32 21.80
CA SER A 917 -27.52 -18.41 21.01
C SER A 917 -27.93 -19.85 20.70
N PHE A 918 -26.96 -20.77 20.52
CA PHE A 918 -27.26 -22.18 20.28
C PHE A 918 -27.86 -22.86 21.51
N MET A 919 -27.46 -22.42 22.71
CA MET A 919 -27.96 -22.97 23.98
C MET A 919 -29.31 -22.36 24.38
N LEU A 920 -29.59 -21.13 23.95
CA LEU A 920 -30.84 -20.41 24.25
C LEU A 920 -31.92 -20.57 23.16
N GLY A 921 -31.54 -21.06 21.98
CA GLY A 921 -32.43 -21.10 20.81
C GLY A 921 -32.76 -19.71 20.27
N GLU A 922 -31.78 -18.80 20.29
CA GLU A 922 -31.92 -17.44 19.71
C GLU A 922 -31.79 -17.51 18.18
N ILE A 923 -32.87 -17.16 17.46
CA ILE A 923 -32.91 -17.17 16.00
C ILE A 923 -32.72 -15.75 15.44
N TYR A 924 -31.79 -15.59 14.51
CA TYR A 924 -31.56 -14.31 13.82
C TYR A 924 -32.81 -13.84 13.05
N LEU A 925 -33.23 -12.59 13.30
CA LEU A 925 -34.50 -12.00 12.84
C LEU A 925 -35.77 -12.75 13.30
N GLY A 926 -35.64 -13.68 14.24
CA GLY A 926 -36.71 -14.50 14.78
C GLY A 926 -36.87 -14.34 16.28
N ARG A 927 -37.65 -15.25 16.88
CA ARG A 927 -37.88 -15.29 18.33
C ARG A 927 -36.87 -16.22 19.01
N THR A 928 -36.51 -15.90 20.24
CA THR A 928 -35.82 -16.83 21.15
C THR A 928 -36.83 -17.83 21.69
N SER A 929 -36.54 -19.12 21.57
CA SER A 929 -37.36 -20.20 22.14
C SER A 929 -36.53 -21.44 22.37
N THR A 930 -36.81 -22.17 23.45
CA THR A 930 -36.23 -23.50 23.72
C THR A 930 -36.58 -24.51 22.62
N ASP A 931 -37.66 -24.29 21.86
CA ASP A 931 -38.03 -25.12 20.69
C ASP A 931 -36.98 -25.06 19.55
N TYR A 932 -36.09 -24.05 19.59
CA TYR A 932 -35.03 -23.87 18.60
C TYR A 932 -33.64 -24.26 19.13
N VAL A 933 -33.56 -24.87 20.31
CA VAL A 933 -32.36 -25.52 20.82
C VAL A 933 -32.22 -26.88 20.11
N LEU A 934 -31.02 -27.20 19.63
CA LEU A 934 -30.79 -28.46 18.92
C LEU A 934 -31.01 -29.66 19.87
N PRO A 935 -31.51 -30.80 19.37
CA PRO A 935 -31.50 -32.04 20.13
C PRO A 935 -30.09 -32.31 20.67
N ASP A 936 -30.00 -32.86 21.89
CA ASP A 936 -28.74 -33.29 22.51
C ASP A 936 -27.74 -32.16 22.87
N THR A 937 -28.11 -30.88 22.70
CA THR A 937 -27.26 -29.71 23.02
C THR A 937 -26.59 -29.81 24.40
N TRP A 938 -27.35 -30.20 25.44
CA TRP A 938 -26.83 -30.30 26.80
C TRP A 938 -25.98 -31.55 27.05
N GLU A 939 -26.20 -32.63 26.30
CA GLU A 939 -25.34 -33.82 26.32
C GLU A 939 -24.00 -33.49 25.67
N TRP A 940 -24.01 -32.86 24.50
CA TRP A 940 -22.79 -32.38 23.82
C TRP A 940 -22.03 -31.37 24.68
N PHE A 941 -22.72 -30.45 25.37
CA PHE A 941 -22.08 -29.54 26.31
C PHE A 941 -21.36 -30.30 27.43
N ALA A 942 -22.01 -31.31 28.01
CA ALA A 942 -21.39 -32.12 29.07
C ALA A 942 -20.22 -32.97 28.56
N ASP A 943 -20.28 -33.52 27.34
CA ASP A 943 -19.16 -34.19 26.68
C ASP A 943 -17.99 -33.23 26.46
N ASP A 944 -18.27 -32.06 25.88
CA ASP A 944 -17.26 -31.06 25.59
C ASP A 944 -16.58 -30.53 26.86
N MET A 945 -17.30 -30.36 27.98
CA MET A 945 -16.70 -29.96 29.26
C MET A 945 -15.79 -31.04 29.85
N ARG A 946 -16.11 -32.32 29.65
CA ARG A 946 -15.24 -33.44 30.03
C ARG A 946 -13.98 -33.52 29.18
N GLU A 947 -14.11 -33.29 27.88
CA GLU A 947 -12.98 -33.29 26.94
C GLU A 947 -12.07 -32.08 27.13
N SER A 948 -12.63 -30.88 27.20
CA SER A 948 -11.88 -29.62 27.19
C SER A 948 -11.34 -29.21 28.55
N ASN A 949 -12.00 -29.60 29.65
CA ASN A 949 -11.63 -29.28 31.03
C ASN A 949 -11.07 -27.84 31.22
N PRO A 950 -11.86 -26.79 30.87
CA PRO A 950 -11.33 -25.43 30.77
C PRO A 950 -10.83 -24.91 32.12
N ALA A 951 -9.70 -24.18 32.09
CA ALA A 951 -9.08 -23.58 33.28
C ALA A 951 -9.74 -22.26 33.71
N ALA A 952 -10.36 -21.56 32.76
CA ALA A 952 -11.02 -20.28 32.99
C ALA A 952 -12.38 -20.18 32.29
N TYR A 953 -13.21 -19.29 32.83
CA TYR A 953 -14.49 -18.86 32.29
C TYR A 953 -14.47 -17.36 32.05
N LEU A 954 -14.93 -16.93 30.87
CA LEU A 954 -15.04 -15.53 30.47
C LEU A 954 -16.49 -15.12 30.21
N ARG A 955 -16.85 -13.92 30.65
CA ARG A 955 -18.15 -13.31 30.34
C ARG A 955 -17.98 -11.82 30.03
N PRO A 956 -18.34 -11.35 28.82
CA PRO A 956 -18.48 -9.92 28.57
C PRO A 956 -19.56 -9.35 29.50
N THR A 957 -19.28 -8.26 30.21
CA THR A 957 -20.16 -7.70 31.26
C THR A 957 -21.54 -7.30 30.72
N GLU A 958 -21.64 -6.98 29.43
CA GLU A 958 -22.90 -6.69 28.74
C GLU A 958 -23.80 -7.91 28.50
N THR A 959 -23.29 -9.13 28.70
CA THR A 959 -24.05 -10.37 28.49
C THR A 959 -24.62 -10.90 29.80
N LEU A 960 -25.95 -11.05 29.84
CA LEU A 960 -26.63 -11.69 30.97
C LEU A 960 -26.52 -13.21 30.87
N LEU A 961 -26.06 -13.83 31.95
CA LEU A 961 -26.05 -15.29 32.12
C LEU A 961 -27.44 -15.76 32.59
N ASP A 962 -28.02 -16.72 31.88
CA ASP A 962 -29.28 -17.35 32.30
C ASP A 962 -28.98 -18.41 33.37
N THR A 963 -29.31 -18.07 34.62
CA THR A 963 -29.05 -18.90 35.80
C THR A 963 -29.87 -20.18 35.86
N SER A 964 -30.87 -20.34 34.98
CA SER A 964 -31.70 -21.55 34.89
C SER A 964 -31.09 -22.66 34.03
N THR A 965 -29.96 -22.39 33.37
CA THR A 965 -29.33 -23.32 32.42
C THR A 965 -28.31 -24.27 33.08
N PRO A 966 -28.13 -25.51 32.55
CA PRO A 966 -27.04 -26.40 32.98
C PRO A 966 -25.65 -25.77 32.84
N PHE A 967 -25.48 -24.82 31.92
CA PHE A 967 -24.25 -24.04 31.78
C PHE A 967 -23.96 -23.23 33.05
N ALA A 968 -24.94 -22.48 33.55
CA ALA A 968 -24.77 -21.65 34.74
C ALA A 968 -24.52 -22.49 36.00
N GLU A 969 -25.17 -23.66 36.12
CA GLU A 969 -24.90 -24.60 37.20
C GLU A 969 -23.45 -25.12 37.16
N PHE A 970 -22.93 -25.45 35.98
CA PHE A 970 -21.55 -25.87 35.81
C PHE A 970 -20.56 -24.76 36.20
N VAL A 971 -20.80 -23.52 35.73
CA VAL A 971 -19.95 -22.37 36.07
C VAL A 971 -19.92 -22.14 37.58
N ALA A 972 -21.09 -22.10 38.23
CA ALA A 972 -21.20 -21.86 39.67
C ALA A 972 -20.56 -22.96 40.52
N ARG A 973 -20.48 -24.19 40.01
CA ARG A 973 -19.84 -25.32 40.70
C ARG A 973 -18.32 -25.34 40.53
N GLU A 974 -17.83 -25.07 39.33
CA GLU A 974 -16.43 -25.33 38.98
C GLU A 974 -15.54 -24.08 39.04
N PHE A 975 -16.09 -22.86 38.94
CA PHE A 975 -15.33 -21.62 38.81
C PHE A 975 -15.59 -20.65 39.96
N VAL A 976 -14.57 -19.82 40.27
CA VAL A 976 -14.65 -18.75 41.27
C VAL A 976 -14.22 -17.42 40.63
N PRO A 977 -14.86 -16.29 41.00
CA PRO A 977 -14.46 -14.97 40.51
C PRO A 977 -13.00 -14.67 40.80
N ALA A 978 -12.27 -14.23 39.77
CA ALA A 978 -10.87 -13.84 39.89
C ALA A 978 -10.63 -12.39 39.45
N TYR A 979 -11.40 -11.87 38.49
CA TYR A 979 -11.28 -10.50 38.00
C TYR A 979 -12.60 -10.01 37.41
N GLU A 980 -12.92 -8.74 37.63
CA GLU A 980 -14.08 -8.08 37.07
C GLU A 980 -13.69 -6.69 36.59
N SER A 981 -14.04 -6.37 35.35
CA SER A 981 -13.88 -5.04 34.76
C SER A 981 -15.19 -4.57 34.13
N SER A 982 -15.19 -3.32 33.66
CA SER A 982 -16.30 -2.77 32.89
C SER A 982 -16.59 -3.52 31.58
N ALA A 983 -15.62 -4.30 31.07
CA ALA A 983 -15.71 -5.00 29.80
C ALA A 983 -15.85 -6.53 29.94
N MET A 984 -15.14 -7.13 30.90
CA MET A 984 -15.04 -8.58 31.04
C MET A 984 -15.02 -9.02 32.51
N GLU A 985 -15.68 -10.15 32.76
CA GLU A 985 -15.54 -10.94 33.97
C GLU A 985 -14.73 -12.20 33.67
N VAL A 986 -13.78 -12.49 34.55
CA VAL A 986 -12.93 -13.69 34.50
C VAL A 986 -13.11 -14.48 35.77
N GLN A 987 -13.45 -15.75 35.61
CA GLN A 987 -13.49 -16.72 36.70
C GLN A 987 -12.49 -17.83 36.42
N ILE A 988 -11.79 -18.28 37.45
CA ILE A 988 -10.79 -19.35 37.33
C ILE A 988 -11.34 -20.60 38.01
N ARG A 989 -11.02 -21.76 37.48
CA ARG A 989 -11.44 -23.04 38.07
C ARG A 989 -10.99 -23.09 39.53
N SER A 990 -11.92 -23.41 40.43
CA SER A 990 -11.72 -23.38 41.89
C SER A 990 -10.52 -24.20 42.35
N SER A 991 -10.28 -25.36 41.73
CA SER A 991 -9.15 -26.24 42.03
C SER A 991 -7.79 -25.72 41.56
N ILE A 992 -7.75 -24.80 40.58
CA ILE A 992 -6.53 -24.12 40.11
C ILE A 992 -6.30 -22.88 40.97
N TRP A 993 -7.33 -22.05 41.14
CA TRP A 993 -7.23 -20.79 41.88
C TRP A 993 -6.84 -21.00 43.35
N SER A 994 -7.45 -21.99 44.00
CA SER A 994 -7.09 -22.35 45.37
C SER A 994 -5.63 -22.82 45.51
N LYS A 995 -5.06 -23.50 44.51
CA LYS A 995 -3.65 -23.91 44.52
C LYS A 995 -2.71 -22.71 44.36
N LEU A 996 -3.04 -21.77 43.47
CA LEU A 996 -2.24 -20.56 43.27
C LEU A 996 -2.26 -19.66 44.52
N LEU A 997 -3.38 -19.63 45.25
CA LEU A 997 -3.56 -18.84 46.48
C LEU A 997 -3.18 -19.59 47.77
N GLN A 998 -2.84 -20.89 47.73
CA GLN A 998 -2.33 -21.63 48.90
C GLN A 998 -0.85 -21.30 49.19
N PRO A 999 -0.47 -20.96 50.44
CA PRO A 999 0.92 -20.66 50.80
C PRO A 999 1.84 -21.84 50.46
N SER A 1000 3.01 -21.58 49.87
CA SER A 1000 4.02 -22.62 49.62
C SER A 1000 4.98 -22.70 50.81
N ASP A 1001 5.48 -23.88 51.14
CA ASP A 1001 6.51 -24.09 52.18
C ASP A 1001 7.88 -23.45 51.81
N THR A 1002 7.99 -22.83 50.64
CA THR A 1002 9.20 -22.16 50.10
C THR A 1002 9.06 -20.64 49.92
N ASP A 1003 8.09 -20.00 50.59
CA ASP A 1003 7.90 -18.54 50.53
C ASP A 1003 9.10 -17.78 51.14
N GLU A 1004 10.18 -17.61 50.36
CA GLU A 1004 11.29 -16.73 50.74
C GLU A 1004 10.81 -15.25 50.71
N PRO A 1005 11.21 -14.43 51.69
CA PRO A 1005 10.71 -13.07 51.86
C PRO A 1005 11.24 -12.04 50.85
N ARG A 1006 11.83 -12.46 49.72
CA ARG A 1006 12.38 -11.57 48.69
C ARG A 1006 11.99 -12.05 47.29
N PRO A 1007 11.62 -11.13 46.37
CA PRO A 1007 11.47 -11.49 44.96
C PRO A 1007 12.79 -12.07 44.46
N ALA A 1008 12.75 -13.22 43.80
CA ALA A 1008 13.91 -13.73 43.10
C ALA A 1008 14.34 -12.67 42.06
N PRO A 1009 15.64 -12.34 41.94
CA PRO A 1009 16.08 -11.26 41.05
C PRO A 1009 15.84 -11.57 39.56
N PHE A 1010 15.62 -12.83 39.19
CA PHE A 1010 15.32 -13.27 37.83
C PHE A 1010 14.23 -14.35 37.84
N VAL A 1011 13.28 -14.21 36.93
CA VAL A 1011 12.27 -15.22 36.62
C VAL A 1011 12.60 -15.77 35.24
N ASP A 1012 13.02 -17.03 35.16
CA ASP A 1012 13.25 -17.71 33.88
C ASP A 1012 11.96 -18.37 33.36
N GLU A 1013 12.01 -18.94 32.15
CA GLU A 1013 10.86 -19.62 31.50
C GLU A 1013 10.29 -20.80 32.32
N SER A 1014 10.97 -21.26 33.37
CA SER A 1014 10.55 -22.37 34.24
C SER A 1014 10.13 -21.94 35.65
N GLY A 1015 10.35 -20.67 36.02
CA GLY A 1015 10.10 -20.16 37.35
C GLY A 1015 8.70 -19.58 37.50
N CYS A 1016 7.81 -20.29 38.18
CA CYS A 1016 6.66 -19.65 38.82
C CYS A 1016 7.04 -19.31 40.26
N PHE A 1017 6.82 -18.08 40.70
CA PHE A 1017 6.96 -17.75 42.11
C PHE A 1017 5.80 -16.90 42.62
N ARG A 1018 5.60 -17.00 43.91
CA ARG A 1018 4.62 -16.24 44.66
C ARG A 1018 5.35 -15.39 45.68
N TRP A 1019 4.88 -14.17 45.84
CA TRP A 1019 5.30 -13.30 46.94
C TRP A 1019 4.06 -12.75 47.63
N GLN A 1020 4.04 -12.79 48.96
CA GLN A 1020 2.91 -12.28 49.74
C GLN A 1020 3.43 -11.38 50.85
N ALA A 1021 2.80 -10.21 51.01
CA ALA A 1021 3.11 -9.30 52.10
C ALA A 1021 1.88 -8.54 52.56
N THR A 1022 1.91 -8.09 53.81
CA THR A 1022 0.98 -7.07 54.29
C THR A 1022 1.67 -5.72 54.20
N VAL A 1023 1.24 -4.88 53.25
CA VAL A 1023 1.79 -3.53 53.09
C VAL A 1023 1.02 -2.59 53.98
N SER A 1024 1.71 -2.03 54.98
CA SER A 1024 1.17 -1.03 55.90
C SER A 1024 1.50 0.39 55.42
N GLY A 1025 0.52 1.29 55.44
CA GLY A 1025 0.75 2.72 55.18
C GLY A 1025 0.80 3.13 53.71
N LEU A 1026 0.04 2.44 52.84
CA LEU A 1026 -0.16 2.87 51.45
C LEU A 1026 -0.69 4.31 51.41
N ASP A 1027 0.04 5.20 50.75
CA ASP A 1027 -0.31 6.60 50.50
C ASP A 1027 -0.64 6.78 49.01
N ALA A 1028 -1.60 7.63 48.67
CA ALA A 1028 -1.94 7.98 47.29
C ALA A 1028 -0.77 8.65 46.54
N THR A 1029 0.22 9.20 47.26
CA THR A 1029 1.37 9.91 46.69
C THR A 1029 2.63 9.04 46.53
N GLU A 1030 2.72 7.91 47.24
CA GLU A 1030 3.86 6.97 47.18
C GLU A 1030 3.35 5.55 46.93
N PRO A 1031 3.15 5.15 45.66
CA PRO A 1031 2.66 3.82 45.34
C PRO A 1031 3.71 2.74 45.62
N PHE A 1032 3.23 1.60 46.09
CA PHE A 1032 4.02 0.39 46.18
C PHE A 1032 3.99 -0.32 44.83
N GLY A 1033 5.15 -0.57 44.23
CA GLY A 1033 5.26 -1.06 42.86
C GLY A 1033 6.10 -2.32 42.74
N PHE A 1034 5.94 -3.01 41.62
CA PHE A 1034 6.84 -4.03 41.13
C PHE A 1034 7.24 -3.66 39.71
N THR A 1035 8.51 -3.82 39.39
CA THR A 1035 9.05 -3.54 38.07
C THR A 1035 9.61 -4.82 37.46
N PHE A 1036 9.33 -5.02 36.18
CA PHE A 1036 9.77 -6.17 35.39
C PHE A 1036 10.55 -5.67 34.18
N GLU A 1037 11.85 -5.96 34.16
CA GLU A 1037 12.79 -5.51 33.13
C GLU A 1037 13.31 -6.72 32.34
N ASP A 1038 13.30 -6.63 31.01
CA ASP A 1038 13.99 -7.60 30.17
C ASP A 1038 15.52 -7.40 30.27
N PRO A 1039 16.33 -8.43 30.62
CA PRO A 1039 17.78 -8.30 30.79
C PRO A 1039 18.53 -7.74 29.59
N ASP A 1040 18.03 -7.91 28.36
CA ASP A 1040 18.64 -7.38 27.15
C ASP A 1040 17.99 -6.07 26.64
N GLY A 1041 16.96 -5.59 27.34
CA GLY A 1041 16.19 -4.40 26.98
C GLY A 1041 15.37 -4.55 25.69
N SER A 1042 15.06 -5.79 25.27
CA SER A 1042 14.30 -6.04 24.05
C SER A 1042 12.81 -5.72 24.18
N ALA A 1043 12.26 -5.89 25.39
CA ALA A 1043 10.90 -5.50 25.75
C ALA A 1043 10.84 -4.21 26.60
N GLU A 1044 9.67 -3.56 26.57
CA GLU A 1044 9.40 -2.40 27.41
C GLU A 1044 9.33 -2.82 28.89
N THR A 1045 9.91 -2.00 29.78
CA THR A 1045 9.76 -2.19 31.22
C THR A 1045 8.28 -2.06 31.60
N VAL A 1046 7.77 -3.03 32.35
CA VAL A 1046 6.38 -3.01 32.82
C VAL A 1046 6.32 -2.98 34.34
N HIS A 1047 5.24 -2.39 34.86
CA HIS A 1047 5.03 -2.16 36.28
C HIS A 1047 3.65 -2.63 36.73
N LEU A 1048 3.59 -3.15 37.96
CA LEU A 1048 2.36 -3.37 38.71
C LEU A 1048 2.43 -2.52 39.97
N SER A 1049 1.47 -1.64 40.17
CA SER A 1049 1.50 -0.66 41.26
C SER A 1049 0.19 -0.61 42.03
N ILE A 1050 0.27 -0.26 43.31
CA ILE A 1050 -0.87 -0.13 44.21
C ILE A 1050 -0.66 1.01 45.22
N ASP A 1051 -1.71 1.79 45.44
CA ASP A 1051 -1.78 2.85 46.44
C ASP A 1051 -3.04 2.70 47.32
N SER A 1052 -3.38 3.73 48.12
CA SER A 1052 -4.57 3.70 48.99
C SER A 1052 -5.91 3.70 48.25
N GLU A 1053 -5.96 4.15 47.00
CA GLU A 1053 -7.19 4.37 46.23
C GLU A 1053 -7.34 3.40 45.04
N ARG A 1054 -6.23 2.96 44.43
CA ARG A 1054 -6.23 2.18 43.21
C ARG A 1054 -5.03 1.23 43.10
N ALA A 1055 -5.15 0.26 42.20
CA ALA A 1055 -4.06 -0.54 41.68
C ALA A 1055 -4.04 -0.44 40.15
N TRP A 1056 -2.87 -0.44 39.53
CA TRP A 1056 -2.76 -0.32 38.09
C TRP A 1056 -1.59 -1.11 37.51
N SER A 1057 -1.66 -1.30 36.20
CA SER A 1057 -0.58 -1.83 35.37
C SER A 1057 -0.12 -0.73 34.42
N SER A 1058 1.19 -0.59 34.22
CA SER A 1058 1.76 0.44 33.33
C SER A 1058 3.07 -0.02 32.70
N SER A 1059 3.57 0.74 31.74
CA SER A 1059 4.98 0.79 31.38
C SER A 1059 5.60 2.13 31.78
N ASP A 1060 6.88 2.32 31.45
CA ASP A 1060 7.57 3.61 31.57
C ASP A 1060 6.84 4.77 30.88
N ASN A 1061 6.00 4.47 29.87
CA ASN A 1061 5.36 5.48 29.03
C ASN A 1061 3.84 5.58 29.19
N VAL A 1062 3.15 4.50 29.58
CA VAL A 1062 1.68 4.42 29.51
C VAL A 1062 1.09 3.62 30.67
N GLU A 1063 0.05 4.15 31.33
CA GLU A 1063 -0.83 3.36 32.21
C GLU A 1063 -1.80 2.52 31.37
N PHE A 1064 -1.76 1.20 31.52
CA PHE A 1064 -2.60 0.28 30.75
C PHE A 1064 -4.01 0.21 31.33
N ALA A 1065 -4.12 -0.15 32.61
CA ALA A 1065 -5.38 -0.38 33.30
C ALA A 1065 -5.26 -0.02 34.77
N SER A 1066 -6.33 0.55 35.34
CA SER A 1066 -6.45 0.89 36.76
C SER A 1066 -7.76 0.34 37.32
N SER A 1067 -7.71 -0.25 38.50
CA SER A 1067 -8.85 -0.71 39.28
C SER A 1067 -8.93 0.07 40.59
N THR A 1068 -10.10 0.62 40.90
CA THR A 1068 -10.35 1.29 42.17
C THR A 1068 -10.46 0.25 43.29
N ARG A 1069 -9.76 0.48 44.39
CA ARG A 1069 -9.87 -0.37 45.59
C ARG A 1069 -11.21 -0.10 46.27
N SER A 1070 -12.01 -1.14 46.48
CA SER A 1070 -13.28 -1.03 47.19
C SER A 1070 -13.00 -0.61 48.63
N SER A 1071 -13.37 0.62 48.98
CA SER A 1071 -13.29 1.15 50.35
C SER A 1071 -14.38 0.55 51.22
N SER A 1072 -14.30 -0.76 51.50
CA SER A 1072 -15.16 -1.37 52.53
C SER A 1072 -14.68 -0.93 53.92
N GLY A 1073 -15.00 0.31 54.29
CA GLY A 1073 -15.33 0.74 55.64
C GLY A 1073 -14.26 0.73 56.73
N SER A 1074 -13.00 0.36 56.48
CA SER A 1074 -11.95 0.47 57.51
C SER A 1074 -10.77 1.30 56.99
N THR A 1075 -10.57 2.45 57.62
CA THR A 1075 -9.43 3.38 57.45
C THR A 1075 -8.11 2.83 58.00
N THR A 1076 -7.96 1.51 58.15
CA THR A 1076 -6.72 0.86 58.62
C THR A 1076 -5.96 0.24 57.45
N SER A 1077 -5.19 1.11 56.80
CA SER A 1077 -3.90 1.03 56.07
C SER A 1077 -3.15 -0.28 55.76
N ASN A 1078 -3.68 -1.49 55.97
CA ASN A 1078 -2.94 -2.74 55.75
C ASN A 1078 -3.59 -3.57 54.63
N ALA A 1079 -2.92 -3.66 53.48
CA ALA A 1079 -3.36 -4.47 52.34
C ALA A 1079 -2.62 -5.80 52.33
N ALA A 1080 -3.33 -6.93 52.34
CA ALA A 1080 -2.73 -8.25 52.15
C ALA A 1080 -2.59 -8.51 50.65
N ILE A 1081 -1.42 -8.17 50.09
CA ILE A 1081 -1.16 -8.30 48.67
C ILE A 1081 -0.40 -9.60 48.37
N THR A 1082 -0.78 -10.24 47.27
CA THR A 1082 -0.08 -11.39 46.70
C THR A 1082 0.33 -11.05 45.27
N LEU A 1083 1.63 -11.12 44.99
CA LEU A 1083 2.17 -11.11 43.64
C LEU A 1083 2.31 -12.56 43.16
N LEU A 1084 1.65 -12.88 42.07
CA LEU A 1084 1.81 -14.14 41.37
C LEU A 1084 2.60 -13.88 40.09
N VAL A 1085 3.76 -14.49 39.94
CA VAL A 1085 4.57 -14.38 38.73
C VAL A 1085 4.71 -15.75 38.10
N GLY A 1086 4.18 -15.88 36.89
CA GLY A 1086 4.37 -17.04 36.03
C GLY A 1086 5.36 -16.75 34.90
N PRO A 1087 5.58 -17.71 33.98
CA PRO A 1087 6.58 -17.59 32.93
C PRO A 1087 6.27 -16.51 31.89
N ARG A 1088 5.00 -16.11 31.77
CA ARG A 1088 4.50 -15.18 30.74
C ARG A 1088 3.65 -14.03 31.29
N SER A 1089 3.47 -13.97 32.61
CA SER A 1089 2.62 -12.95 33.22
C SER A 1089 2.93 -12.74 34.70
N ALA A 1090 2.62 -11.53 35.19
CA ALA A 1090 2.58 -11.20 36.60
C ALA A 1090 1.22 -10.61 36.96
N LEU A 1091 0.65 -11.03 38.09
CA LEU A 1091 -0.63 -10.56 38.60
C LEU A 1091 -0.47 -10.03 40.02
N LEU A 1092 -1.12 -8.90 40.30
CA LEU A 1092 -1.29 -8.36 41.63
C LEU A 1092 -2.69 -8.72 42.16
N VAL A 1093 -2.74 -9.41 43.29
CA VAL A 1093 -3.95 -9.97 43.89
C VAL A 1093 -4.16 -9.41 45.30
N GLU A 1094 -5.37 -8.96 45.61
CA GLU A 1094 -5.81 -8.56 46.95
C GLU A 1094 -7.10 -9.32 47.29
N ASP A 1095 -7.18 -9.91 48.49
CA ASP A 1095 -8.35 -10.68 48.96
C ASP A 1095 -8.87 -11.75 47.98
N GLY A 1096 -7.94 -12.35 47.21
CA GLY A 1096 -8.25 -13.38 46.22
C GLY A 1096 -8.81 -12.86 44.89
N VAL A 1097 -8.81 -11.54 44.67
CA VAL A 1097 -9.21 -10.87 43.43
C VAL A 1097 -8.00 -10.19 42.78
N VAL A 1098 -7.83 -10.40 41.49
CA VAL A 1098 -6.79 -9.74 40.68
C VAL A 1098 -7.17 -8.27 40.54
N LEU A 1099 -6.25 -7.38 40.87
CA LEU A 1099 -6.43 -5.93 40.72
C LEU A 1099 -5.73 -5.37 39.48
N ALA A 1100 -4.59 -5.95 39.10
CA ALA A 1100 -3.80 -5.56 37.93
C ALA A 1100 -2.98 -6.75 37.41
N GLY A 1101 -2.67 -6.76 36.11
CA GLY A 1101 -1.86 -7.81 35.50
C GLY A 1101 -1.08 -7.32 34.29
N VAL A 1102 0.13 -7.84 34.12
CA VAL A 1102 1.00 -7.57 32.97
C VAL A 1102 1.48 -8.88 32.36
N ARG A 1103 1.68 -8.90 31.03
CA ARG A 1103 2.37 -9.99 30.36
C ARG A 1103 3.88 -9.77 30.46
N LEU A 1104 4.63 -10.86 30.47
CA LEU A 1104 6.09 -10.88 30.55
C LEU A 1104 6.63 -11.55 29.29
N ASP A 1105 7.65 -10.95 28.68
CA ASP A 1105 8.33 -11.48 27.51
C ASP A 1105 9.59 -12.24 27.94
N GLY A 1106 9.47 -13.56 28.08
CA GLY A 1106 10.60 -14.43 28.40
C GLY A 1106 11.14 -14.22 29.82
N THR A 1107 12.47 -14.19 29.96
CA THR A 1107 13.13 -14.08 31.26
C THR A 1107 13.15 -12.62 31.70
N VAL A 1108 12.52 -12.28 32.83
CA VAL A 1108 12.49 -10.90 33.35
C VAL A 1108 13.21 -10.78 34.68
N ARG A 1109 13.84 -9.62 34.88
CA ARG A 1109 14.37 -9.18 36.15
C ARG A 1109 13.26 -8.49 36.95
N THR A 1110 13.00 -8.97 38.16
CA THR A 1110 11.97 -8.39 39.04
C THR A 1110 12.60 -7.51 40.12
N SER A 1111 12.05 -6.31 40.32
CA SER A 1111 12.39 -5.40 41.41
C SER A 1111 11.11 -4.87 42.09
N VAL A 1112 11.25 -4.41 43.34
CA VAL A 1112 10.20 -3.80 44.16
C VAL A 1112 10.56 -2.36 44.43
#